data_AF-A0A932KZ40-F1
#
_entry.id   AF-A0A932KZ40-F1
#
_cell.length_a   1.000
_cell.length_b   1.000
_cell.length_c   1.000
_cell.angle_alpha   90.00
_cell.angle_beta   90.00
_cell.angle_gamma   90.00
#
_symmetry.space_group_name_H-M   'P 1'
#
loop_
_entity.id
_entity.type
_entity.pdbx_description
1 polymer ?
#
loop_
_entity_poly.entity_id
_entity_poly.type
_entity_poly.pdbx_seq_one_letter_code
_entity_poly.pdbx_strand_id
1 'polypeptide(L)'
;MPHGRFLARIAILCSLLGLGVAIWLTLAEFKWQTTLEPAAISADSGYCYIYTTSPAWPLDLAAGKGGTFELRLSEDGRELGPAHSSRVSVRSEGGGRFLTSLLYRKLFFSTSDGGDPRSNGRVYRIGAEVRVDVRLTLAILGISLALLAYGTWGGGRIPPPVPVPFQVLARTARDLFPHLWIYAAVFVIAYGVEMFNLVLSGNDWDALSHAAPRVDGAVNMGRWMQPVLWWLAEDNAFSPALSLSLVAVAYLYLALALSWCLDLQRTYTRLILALLLVTFPLNAEPFAVALMHLPLALGVVAAASAALLIVSGHQTGAILGGRHGWPQLVAAVPCVALAAACYQPVVMFTVAGLSLRALVLLRPVTSAAEMRRSVGGFMVLAGLVMAAAALVYGASILVLAGLSGAPLPGGEGSFSPARMVGLLADLLFSPDQVFPAIAKIVLLASMLLAIGLHGGAGAFWRLPAAVGLLALMVLAPTLVASLPWVGEAPPGGLIAVAAPMACMVAMAMERLPRPGQRRVLAGLGLALVVIFVFEQNRASVTTILLNRRDLSIATRMLDRITQSPAYAPFTGRKTVDVVVVGERLEGRYDLGRAFAPLYGGPSGPRPESELGCGVFNCRISRLAAAFGLISENRVTYAVHIWPSLPATVTVAEREGLAARIGAAHPWPAPDAVVYGQSVVVLILQPSR
;
A
#
# COMPACT_ATOMS: atom_id res chain seq x y z
N MET A 1 -5.81 40.12 -16.28
CA MET A 1 -5.93 38.66 -16.56
C MET A 1 -5.23 38.21 -17.87
N PRO A 2 -3.96 38.56 -18.16
CA PRO A 2 -3.24 38.01 -19.33
C PRO A 2 -2.62 36.62 -19.09
N HIS A 3 -2.31 36.26 -17.83
CA HIS A 3 -1.56 35.04 -17.52
C HIS A 3 -2.30 33.71 -17.81
N GLY A 4 -3.63 33.67 -17.70
CA GLY A 4 -4.40 32.43 -17.94
C GLY A 4 -4.38 31.99 -19.41
N ARG A 5 -4.51 32.93 -20.35
CA ARG A 5 -4.43 32.64 -21.79
C ARG A 5 -3.02 32.24 -22.21
N PHE A 6 -2.01 32.82 -21.56
CA PHE A 6 -0.62 32.47 -21.80
C PHE A 6 -0.31 31.04 -21.34
N LEU A 7 -0.72 30.65 -20.13
CA LEU A 7 -0.56 29.29 -19.60
C LEU A 7 -1.34 28.25 -20.41
N ALA A 8 -2.55 28.56 -20.86
CA ALA A 8 -3.33 27.67 -21.73
C ALA A 8 -2.63 27.42 -23.08
N ARG A 9 -2.08 28.46 -23.70
CA ARG A 9 -1.31 28.34 -24.96
C ARG A 9 -0.03 27.52 -24.76
N ILE A 10 0.68 27.72 -23.66
CA ILE A 10 1.85 26.92 -23.29
C ILE A 10 1.43 25.45 -23.10
N ALA A 11 0.34 25.17 -22.39
CA ALA A 11 -0.13 23.80 -22.17
C ALA A 11 -0.48 23.10 -23.50
N ILE A 12 -1.15 23.79 -24.44
CA ILE A 12 -1.41 23.24 -25.79
C ILE A 12 -0.10 22.97 -26.52
N LEU A 13 0.85 23.92 -26.50
CA LEU A 13 2.13 23.75 -27.18
C LEU A 13 2.94 22.58 -26.60
N CYS A 14 3.02 22.47 -25.27
CA CYS A 14 3.66 21.36 -24.58
C CYS A 14 2.96 20.03 -24.88
N SER A 15 1.62 20.03 -24.97
CA SER A 15 0.85 18.85 -25.35
C SER A 15 1.17 18.37 -26.76
N LEU A 16 1.17 19.28 -27.74
CA LEU A 16 1.47 18.94 -29.14
C LEU A 16 2.91 18.44 -29.29
N LEU A 17 3.86 19.06 -28.57
CA LEU A 17 5.24 18.60 -28.52
C LEU A 17 5.32 17.19 -27.92
N GLY A 18 4.65 16.94 -26.79
CA GLY A 18 4.63 15.63 -26.14
C GLY A 18 3.98 14.54 -27.00
N LEU A 19 2.89 14.84 -27.69
CA LEU A 19 2.27 13.96 -28.69
C LEU A 19 3.23 13.66 -29.84
N GLY A 20 3.92 14.67 -30.37
CA GLY A 20 4.93 14.50 -31.42
C GLY A 20 6.09 13.61 -30.96
N VAL A 21 6.57 13.81 -29.73
CA VAL A 21 7.60 12.97 -29.12
C VAL A 21 7.09 11.54 -28.92
N ALA A 22 5.89 11.33 -28.37
CA ALA A 22 5.34 9.99 -28.18
C ALA A 22 5.22 9.24 -29.51
N ILE A 23 4.69 9.89 -30.56
CA ILE A 23 4.60 9.32 -31.92
C ILE A 23 6.00 9.00 -32.46
N TRP A 24 6.94 9.94 -32.34
CA TRP A 24 8.32 9.72 -32.79
C TRP A 24 8.98 8.54 -32.08
N LEU A 25 8.84 8.44 -30.74
CA LEU A 25 9.39 7.33 -29.95
C LEU A 25 8.75 5.98 -30.32
N THR A 26 7.48 5.95 -30.75
CA THR A 26 6.83 4.71 -31.23
C THR A 26 7.27 4.28 -32.62
N LEU A 27 7.60 5.24 -33.48
CA LEU A 27 7.97 4.97 -34.88
C LEU A 27 9.48 4.84 -35.08
N ALA A 28 10.29 5.39 -34.17
CA ALA A 28 11.74 5.31 -34.24
C ALA A 28 12.21 3.90 -33.92
N GLU A 29 12.95 3.31 -34.86
CA GLU A 29 13.68 2.07 -34.66
C GLU A 29 15.08 2.39 -34.16
N PHE A 30 15.41 1.93 -32.95
CA PHE A 30 16.73 2.11 -32.38
C PHE A 30 17.51 0.80 -32.50
N LYS A 31 18.76 0.88 -32.95
CA LYS A 31 19.68 -0.25 -32.92
C LYS A 31 20.52 -0.14 -31.66
N TRP A 32 20.48 -1.19 -30.84
CA TRP A 32 21.29 -1.29 -29.64
C TRP A 32 22.30 -2.42 -29.81
N GLN A 33 23.55 -2.14 -29.43
CA GLN A 33 24.62 -3.13 -29.43
C GLN A 33 25.44 -2.96 -28.16
N THR A 34 25.81 -4.08 -27.54
CA THR A 34 26.75 -4.09 -26.41
C THR A 34 27.71 -5.27 -26.50
N THR A 35 28.87 -5.11 -25.87
CA THR A 35 29.87 -6.16 -25.71
C THR A 35 29.64 -6.86 -24.38
N LEU A 36 29.67 -8.18 -24.36
CA LEU A 36 29.50 -8.97 -23.14
C LEU A 36 30.78 -8.91 -22.32
N GLU A 37 30.68 -8.43 -21.09
CA GLU A 37 31.81 -8.45 -20.17
C GLU A 37 32.03 -9.88 -19.66
N PRO A 38 33.24 -10.46 -19.79
CA PRO A 38 33.53 -11.83 -19.36
C PRO A 38 33.15 -12.10 -17.88
N ALA A 39 33.33 -11.12 -17.00
CA ALA A 39 33.02 -11.22 -15.59
C ALA A 39 31.51 -11.33 -15.29
N ALA A 40 30.65 -10.85 -16.18
CA ALA A 40 29.20 -10.90 -16.04
C ALA A 40 28.59 -12.16 -16.68
N ILE A 41 29.40 -13.00 -17.35
CA ILE A 41 28.97 -14.29 -17.89
C ILE A 41 29.06 -15.35 -16.80
N SER A 42 27.99 -16.13 -16.62
CA SER A 42 27.93 -17.23 -15.65
C SER A 42 27.70 -18.57 -16.36
N ALA A 43 28.30 -19.65 -15.85
CA ALA A 43 28.03 -20.99 -16.39
C ALA A 43 26.65 -21.49 -15.91
N ASP A 44 25.86 -22.10 -16.80
CA ASP A 44 24.60 -22.79 -16.48
C ASP A 44 24.86 -24.28 -16.27
N SER A 45 24.96 -25.02 -17.38
CA SER A 45 25.31 -26.45 -17.43
C SER A 45 25.67 -26.86 -18.86
N GLY A 46 26.49 -27.91 -19.01
CA GLY A 46 26.97 -28.35 -20.32
C GLY A 46 27.70 -27.23 -21.07
N TYR A 47 27.34 -27.00 -22.34
CA TYR A 47 27.89 -25.92 -23.16
C TYR A 47 27.20 -24.55 -22.97
N CYS A 48 26.26 -24.44 -22.02
CA CYS A 48 25.41 -23.26 -21.86
C CYS A 48 25.98 -22.26 -20.85
N TYR A 49 26.05 -21.00 -21.27
CA TYR A 49 26.41 -19.84 -20.49
C TYR A 49 25.26 -18.83 -20.45
N ILE A 50 25.15 -18.11 -19.35
CA ILE A 50 24.10 -17.12 -19.09
C ILE A 50 24.74 -15.75 -19.01
N TYR A 51 24.14 -14.79 -19.71
CA TYR A 51 24.42 -13.38 -19.57
C TYR A 51 23.11 -12.63 -19.30
N THR A 52 23.02 -11.92 -18.18
CA THR A 52 21.85 -11.09 -17.87
C THR A 52 22.01 -9.79 -18.63
N THR A 53 21.13 -9.56 -19.60
CA THR A 53 21.23 -8.38 -20.44
C THR A 53 19.87 -7.81 -20.74
N SER A 54 19.76 -6.52 -20.46
CA SER A 54 18.67 -5.68 -20.91
C SER A 54 19.30 -4.39 -21.41
N PRO A 55 18.79 -3.81 -22.51
CA PRO A 55 19.04 -2.40 -22.74
C PRO A 55 18.63 -1.62 -21.47
N ALA A 56 19.42 -0.60 -21.12
CA ALA A 56 19.08 0.25 -19.99
C ALA A 56 17.73 0.94 -20.27
N TRP A 57 16.92 1.10 -19.22
CA TRP A 57 15.72 1.93 -19.32
C TRP A 57 16.10 3.32 -19.84
N PRO A 58 15.37 3.90 -20.81
CA PRO A 58 13.99 3.59 -21.21
C PRO A 58 13.82 2.70 -22.46
N LEU A 59 14.83 1.91 -22.83
CA LEU A 59 14.77 1.05 -24.01
C LEU A 59 14.33 -0.37 -23.62
N ASP A 60 13.52 -1.00 -24.47
CA ASP A 60 13.09 -2.38 -24.38
C ASP A 60 13.36 -3.10 -25.71
N LEU A 61 13.53 -4.42 -25.69
CA LEU A 61 13.75 -5.19 -26.92
C LEU A 61 12.49 -5.12 -27.81
N ALA A 62 12.67 -5.02 -29.13
CA ALA A 62 11.56 -5.01 -30.06
C ALA A 62 11.12 -6.46 -30.37
N ALA A 63 9.86 -6.80 -30.12
CA ALA A 63 9.31 -8.09 -30.54
C ALA A 63 9.19 -8.12 -32.08
N GLY A 64 9.79 -9.13 -32.71
CA GLY A 64 9.64 -9.39 -34.13
C GLY A 64 8.29 -10.04 -34.48
N LYS A 65 8.08 -10.27 -35.79
CA LYS A 65 6.88 -10.96 -36.28
C LYS A 65 6.83 -12.39 -35.71
N GLY A 66 5.78 -12.72 -34.96
CA GLY A 66 5.62 -14.02 -34.31
C GLY A 66 6.09 -14.09 -32.85
N GLY A 67 6.44 -12.96 -32.23
CA GLY A 67 6.83 -12.90 -30.81
C GLY A 67 8.27 -13.32 -30.51
N THR A 68 9.06 -13.63 -31.56
CA THR A 68 10.50 -13.86 -31.47
C THR A 68 11.25 -12.55 -31.65
N PHE A 69 12.30 -12.33 -30.84
CA PHE A 69 13.11 -11.12 -30.88
C PHE A 69 14.31 -11.36 -31.79
N GLU A 70 14.56 -10.47 -32.75
CA GLU A 70 15.76 -10.55 -33.58
C GLU A 70 17.00 -10.11 -32.80
N LEU A 71 17.46 -10.95 -31.87
CA LEU A 71 18.74 -10.78 -31.19
C LEU A 71 19.83 -11.44 -32.03
N ARG A 72 20.87 -10.67 -32.34
CA ARG A 72 22.07 -11.13 -33.02
C ARG A 72 23.18 -11.28 -32.00
N LEU A 73 23.78 -12.45 -31.94
CA LEU A 73 24.96 -12.72 -31.12
C LEU A 73 26.13 -12.94 -32.08
N SER A 74 27.28 -12.31 -31.80
CA SER A 74 28.50 -12.50 -32.57
C SER A 74 29.69 -12.81 -31.68
N GLU A 75 30.57 -13.66 -32.17
CA GLU A 75 31.86 -14.06 -31.56
C GLU A 75 32.96 -13.58 -32.51
N ASP A 76 33.82 -12.67 -32.04
CA ASP A 76 34.87 -12.03 -32.85
C ASP A 76 34.37 -11.41 -34.16
N GLY A 77 33.13 -10.92 -34.15
CA GLY A 77 32.46 -10.33 -35.31
C GLY A 77 31.79 -11.33 -36.25
N ARG A 78 31.92 -12.65 -36.01
CA ARG A 78 31.18 -13.68 -36.72
C ARG A 78 29.87 -13.98 -36.00
N GLU A 79 28.72 -13.89 -36.69
CA GLU A 79 27.43 -14.23 -36.08
C GLU A 79 27.41 -15.71 -35.65
N LEU A 80 26.97 -15.93 -34.40
CA LEU A 80 26.71 -17.24 -33.82
C LEU A 80 25.28 -17.67 -34.16
N GLY A 81 25.03 -18.98 -34.19
CA GLY A 81 23.71 -19.55 -34.39
C GLY A 81 23.74 -21.08 -34.35
N PRO A 82 22.58 -21.76 -34.47
CA PRO A 82 21.25 -21.20 -34.74
C PRO A 82 20.64 -20.43 -33.56
N ALA A 83 20.00 -19.30 -33.88
CA ALA A 83 19.20 -18.49 -32.95
C ALA A 83 17.92 -19.22 -32.52
N HIS A 84 17.31 -18.77 -31.43
CA HIS A 84 16.06 -19.35 -30.87
C HIS A 84 16.14 -20.85 -30.57
N SER A 85 17.33 -21.35 -30.26
CA SER A 85 17.53 -22.75 -29.91
C SER A 85 16.82 -23.08 -28.58
N SER A 86 16.37 -24.33 -28.40
CA SER A 86 15.87 -24.75 -27.10
C SER A 86 16.99 -24.68 -26.04
N ARG A 87 16.66 -24.42 -24.77
CA ARG A 87 17.67 -24.43 -23.69
C ARG A 87 18.37 -25.79 -23.58
N VAL A 88 17.67 -26.88 -23.91
CA VAL A 88 18.25 -28.23 -23.93
C VAL A 88 19.34 -28.33 -25.00
N SER A 89 19.06 -27.91 -26.23
CA SER A 89 20.04 -27.97 -27.33
C SER A 89 21.24 -27.05 -27.10
N VAL A 90 21.05 -25.86 -26.49
CA VAL A 90 22.20 -25.01 -26.10
C VAL A 90 23.11 -25.74 -25.11
N ARG A 91 22.54 -26.48 -24.15
CA ARG A 91 23.31 -27.22 -23.13
C ARG A 91 23.99 -28.47 -23.69
N SER A 92 23.28 -29.25 -24.52
CA SER A 92 23.74 -30.58 -24.96
C SER A 92 24.55 -30.55 -26.25
N GLU A 93 24.23 -29.65 -27.18
CA GLU A 93 24.84 -29.63 -28.52
C GLU A 93 25.84 -28.48 -28.70
N GLY A 94 25.67 -27.37 -27.97
CA GLY A 94 26.57 -26.22 -28.06
C GLY A 94 26.64 -25.61 -29.47
N GLY A 95 27.85 -25.27 -29.92
CA GLY A 95 28.13 -24.91 -31.32
C GLY A 95 27.57 -23.57 -31.77
N GLY A 96 27.58 -22.55 -30.91
CA GLY A 96 27.07 -21.22 -31.23
C GLY A 96 25.55 -21.04 -31.06
N ARG A 97 24.83 -22.09 -30.61
CA ARG A 97 23.39 -22.02 -30.34
C ARG A 97 23.09 -21.03 -29.22
N PHE A 98 22.01 -20.26 -29.37
CA PHE A 98 21.57 -19.35 -28.32
C PHE A 98 20.05 -19.15 -28.27
N LEU A 99 19.57 -18.67 -27.12
CA LEU A 99 18.18 -18.35 -26.81
C LEU A 99 18.14 -17.13 -25.88
N THR A 100 17.23 -16.21 -26.15
CA THR A 100 16.90 -15.11 -25.23
C THR A 100 15.59 -15.39 -24.51
N SER A 101 15.57 -15.25 -23.19
CA SER A 101 14.36 -15.36 -22.38
C SER A 101 13.88 -13.98 -21.95
N LEU A 102 12.64 -13.65 -22.37
CA LEU A 102 12.01 -12.34 -22.12
C LEU A 102 11.60 -12.14 -20.67
N LEU A 103 11.02 -13.19 -20.08
CA LEU A 103 10.56 -13.17 -18.69
C LEU A 103 11.70 -12.87 -17.71
N TYR A 104 12.93 -13.29 -18.05
CA TYR A 104 14.05 -13.20 -17.12
C TYR A 104 15.18 -12.27 -17.59
N ARG A 105 15.04 -11.61 -18.75
CA ARG A 105 16.07 -10.74 -19.35
C ARG A 105 17.45 -11.41 -19.42
N LYS A 106 17.46 -12.69 -19.84
CA LYS A 106 18.66 -13.54 -19.87
C LYS A 106 18.93 -14.08 -21.27
N LEU A 107 20.17 -13.99 -21.70
CA LEU A 107 20.71 -14.69 -22.85
C LEU A 107 21.34 -16.01 -22.39
N PHE A 108 20.90 -17.10 -22.98
CA PHE A 108 21.51 -18.42 -22.89
C PHE A 108 22.25 -18.67 -24.20
N PHE A 109 23.55 -18.93 -24.15
CA PHE A 109 24.33 -19.16 -25.38
C PHE A 109 25.45 -20.16 -25.16
N SER A 110 25.98 -20.67 -26.26
CA SER A 110 27.18 -21.49 -26.32
C SER A 110 28.17 -20.86 -27.27
N THR A 111 29.46 -21.10 -27.05
CA THR A 111 30.54 -20.68 -27.95
C THR A 111 30.58 -21.59 -29.18
N SER A 112 31.24 -21.14 -30.25
CA SER A 112 31.27 -21.87 -31.53
C SER A 112 31.94 -23.26 -31.44
N ASP A 113 32.89 -23.41 -30.51
CA ASP A 113 33.70 -24.63 -30.29
C ASP A 113 33.51 -25.26 -28.91
N GLY A 114 32.59 -24.73 -28.09
CA GLY A 114 32.29 -25.23 -26.74
C GLY A 114 33.26 -24.76 -25.64
N GLY A 115 34.26 -23.93 -25.96
CA GLY A 115 35.16 -23.33 -24.98
C GLY A 115 34.47 -22.36 -24.02
N ASP A 116 35.11 -22.05 -22.90
CA ASP A 116 34.57 -21.11 -21.90
C ASP A 116 34.69 -19.65 -22.38
N PRO A 117 33.57 -18.93 -22.63
CA PRO A 117 33.58 -17.55 -23.12
C PRO A 117 34.18 -16.56 -22.11
N ARG A 118 34.38 -16.97 -20.85
CA ARG A 118 34.99 -16.13 -19.82
C ARG A 118 36.50 -16.08 -19.91
N SER A 119 37.13 -17.10 -20.49
CA SER A 119 38.58 -17.26 -20.50
C SER A 119 39.19 -17.54 -21.87
N ASN A 120 38.38 -17.76 -22.91
CA ASN A 120 38.87 -18.08 -24.26
C ASN A 120 39.42 -16.86 -25.03
N GLY A 121 39.33 -15.65 -24.47
CA GLY A 121 39.88 -14.42 -25.06
C GLY A 121 39.07 -13.86 -26.25
N ARG A 122 37.91 -14.44 -26.57
CA ARG A 122 37.05 -13.98 -27.68
C ARG A 122 36.13 -12.84 -27.24
N VAL A 123 35.76 -11.98 -28.19
CA VAL A 123 34.85 -10.85 -27.96
C VAL A 123 33.44 -11.20 -28.40
N TYR A 124 32.53 -11.23 -27.43
CA TYR A 124 31.12 -11.49 -27.67
C TYR A 124 30.34 -10.19 -27.74
N ARG A 125 29.58 -9.97 -28.82
CA ARG A 125 28.68 -8.80 -28.95
C ARG A 125 27.27 -9.23 -29.23
N ILE A 126 26.32 -8.57 -28.57
CA ILE A 126 24.90 -8.70 -28.84
C ILE A 126 24.38 -7.43 -29.48
N GLY A 127 23.55 -7.60 -30.50
CA GLY A 127 22.82 -6.53 -31.16
C GLY A 127 21.33 -6.88 -31.20
N ALA A 128 20.47 -5.88 -30.96
CA ALA A 128 19.04 -6.03 -31.11
C ALA A 128 18.41 -4.73 -31.60
N GLU A 129 17.27 -4.85 -32.24
CA GLU A 129 16.35 -3.73 -32.39
C GLU A 129 15.67 -3.49 -31.04
N VAL A 130 15.72 -2.24 -30.59
CA VAL A 130 15.07 -1.81 -29.36
C VAL A 130 14.05 -0.72 -29.67
N ARG A 131 13.01 -0.67 -28.86
CA ARG A 131 12.00 0.36 -28.87
C ARG A 131 12.01 1.07 -27.53
N VAL A 132 11.49 2.27 -27.51
CA VAL A 132 11.23 2.95 -26.24
C VAL A 132 10.10 2.21 -25.53
N ASP A 133 10.29 1.96 -24.24
CA ASP A 133 9.31 1.25 -23.42
C ASP A 133 7.91 1.88 -23.62
N VAL A 134 6.94 1.03 -23.96
CA VAL A 134 5.55 1.44 -24.25
C VAL A 134 4.96 2.25 -23.09
N ARG A 135 5.42 2.01 -21.86
CA ARG A 135 5.01 2.75 -20.66
C ARG A 135 5.39 4.21 -20.72
N LEU A 136 6.64 4.51 -21.10
CA LEU A 136 7.11 5.89 -21.20
C LEU A 136 6.31 6.63 -22.28
N THR A 137 6.06 5.96 -23.40
CA THR A 137 5.20 6.47 -24.47
C THR A 137 3.79 6.78 -23.97
N LEU A 138 3.14 5.83 -23.28
CA LEU A 138 1.79 6.01 -22.73
C LEU A 138 1.75 7.11 -21.65
N ALA A 139 2.79 7.25 -20.84
CA ALA A 139 2.90 8.32 -19.85
C ALA A 139 3.01 9.69 -20.52
N ILE A 140 3.87 9.84 -21.55
CA ILE A 140 4.00 11.07 -22.33
C ILE A 140 2.67 11.39 -23.02
N LEU A 141 2.00 10.39 -23.61
CA LEU A 141 0.68 10.57 -24.23
C LEU A 141 -0.37 11.03 -23.21
N GLY A 142 -0.42 10.41 -22.04
CA GLY A 142 -1.35 10.76 -20.97
C GLY A 142 -1.15 12.19 -20.46
N ILE A 143 0.11 12.60 -20.21
CA ILE A 143 0.44 13.98 -19.83
C ILE A 143 0.05 14.95 -20.93
N SER A 144 0.33 14.59 -22.19
CA SER A 144 0.01 15.42 -23.35
C SER A 144 -1.51 15.62 -23.47
N LEU A 145 -2.30 14.56 -23.36
CA LEU A 145 -3.76 14.65 -23.39
C LEU A 145 -4.33 15.48 -22.22
N ALA A 146 -3.76 15.34 -21.02
CA ALA A 146 -4.17 16.15 -19.87
C ALA A 146 -3.87 17.64 -20.09
N LEU A 147 -2.69 17.97 -20.62
CA LEU A 147 -2.31 19.34 -20.98
C LEU A 147 -3.17 19.90 -22.13
N LEU A 148 -3.54 19.06 -23.11
CA LEU A 148 -4.44 19.44 -24.20
C LEU A 148 -5.82 19.78 -23.67
N ALA A 149 -6.36 18.92 -22.80
CA ALA A 149 -7.65 19.11 -22.15
C ALA A 149 -7.65 20.41 -21.32
N TYR A 150 -6.59 20.66 -20.54
CA TYR A 150 -6.44 21.89 -19.78
C TYR A 150 -6.40 23.14 -20.68
N GLY A 151 -5.59 23.10 -21.74
CA GLY A 151 -5.38 24.24 -22.63
C GLY A 151 -6.60 24.56 -23.51
N THR A 152 -7.27 23.55 -24.05
CA THR A 152 -8.47 23.72 -24.88
C THR A 152 -9.70 24.13 -24.06
N TRP A 153 -9.81 23.63 -22.83
CA TRP A 153 -10.86 24.05 -21.90
C TRP A 153 -10.69 25.52 -21.47
N GLY A 154 -9.45 26.00 -21.30
CA GLY A 154 -9.16 27.38 -20.87
C GLY A 154 -9.35 28.50 -21.91
N GLY A 155 -9.67 28.17 -23.18
CA GLY A 155 -9.64 29.13 -24.31
C GLY A 155 -10.97 29.80 -24.68
N GLY A 156 -12.11 29.16 -24.41
CA GLY A 156 -13.44 29.73 -24.69
C GLY A 156 -13.87 30.72 -23.62
N ARG A 157 -14.74 31.69 -23.94
CA ARG A 157 -15.32 32.70 -23.03
C ARG A 157 -16.13 32.07 -21.89
N ILE A 158 -15.47 31.38 -20.97
CA ILE A 158 -15.99 30.92 -19.70
C ILE A 158 -15.45 31.93 -18.66
N PRO A 159 -16.33 32.56 -17.84
CA PRO A 159 -15.87 33.42 -16.76
C PRO A 159 -14.92 32.62 -15.85
N PRO A 160 -13.87 33.23 -15.28
CA PRO A 160 -13.05 32.52 -14.30
C PRO A 160 -14.00 32.12 -13.15
N PRO A 161 -13.82 30.90 -12.64
CA PRO A 161 -12.70 30.76 -11.73
C PRO A 161 -11.79 29.60 -12.14
N VAL A 162 -10.50 29.75 -11.87
CA VAL A 162 -9.62 28.61 -11.57
C VAL A 162 -10.44 27.57 -10.80
N PRO A 163 -10.38 26.25 -11.14
CA PRO A 163 -11.16 25.24 -10.44
C PRO A 163 -11.08 25.51 -8.95
N VAL A 164 -12.22 25.66 -8.29
CA VAL A 164 -12.34 25.94 -6.85
C VAL A 164 -11.31 25.17 -6.01
N PRO A 165 -11.00 23.87 -6.25
CA PRO A 165 -9.95 23.19 -5.50
C PRO A 165 -8.58 23.85 -5.58
N PHE A 166 -8.16 24.42 -6.72
CA PHE A 166 -6.87 25.11 -6.84
C PHE A 166 -6.86 26.48 -6.15
N GLN A 167 -7.97 27.21 -6.18
CA GLN A 167 -8.06 28.48 -5.44
C GLN A 167 -8.08 28.24 -3.93
N VAL A 168 -8.83 27.22 -3.51
CA VAL A 168 -8.88 26.77 -2.12
C VAL A 168 -7.51 26.27 -1.69
N LEU A 169 -6.83 25.45 -2.50
CA LEU A 169 -5.47 25.02 -2.24
C LEU A 169 -4.52 26.20 -2.13
N ALA A 170 -4.57 27.17 -3.06
CA ALA A 170 -3.68 28.32 -3.04
C ALA A 170 -3.90 29.24 -1.83
N ARG A 171 -5.16 29.48 -1.43
CA ARG A 171 -5.49 30.26 -0.22
C ARG A 171 -5.08 29.51 1.05
N THR A 172 -5.43 28.23 1.13
CA THR A 172 -5.19 27.41 2.31
C THR A 172 -3.70 27.11 2.48
N ALA A 173 -2.99 26.85 1.38
CA ALA A 173 -1.54 26.76 1.36
C ALA A 173 -0.94 28.08 1.83
N ARG A 174 -1.39 29.25 1.35
CA ARG A 174 -0.90 30.54 1.85
C ARG A 174 -1.07 30.69 3.37
N ASP A 175 -2.21 30.26 3.92
CA ASP A 175 -2.51 30.36 5.35
C ASP A 175 -1.72 29.36 6.21
N LEU A 176 -1.44 28.16 5.68
CA LEU A 176 -0.79 27.07 6.42
C LEU A 176 0.70 26.91 6.11
N PHE A 177 1.19 27.48 5.02
CA PHE A 177 2.61 27.47 4.65
C PHE A 177 3.52 27.97 5.77
N PRO A 178 3.18 29.06 6.51
CA PRO A 178 3.97 29.50 7.67
C PRO A 178 4.05 28.45 8.80
N HIS A 179 3.14 27.48 8.80
CA HIS A 179 3.02 26.42 9.80
C HIS A 179 3.41 25.05 9.26
N LEU A 180 3.79 24.95 7.98
CA LEU A 180 4.16 23.69 7.32
C LEU A 180 5.28 22.97 8.06
N TRP A 181 6.23 23.72 8.62
CA TRP A 181 7.33 23.18 9.40
C TRP A 181 6.86 22.50 10.70
N ILE A 182 5.78 22.96 11.35
CA ILE A 182 5.21 22.32 12.55
C ILE A 182 4.69 20.94 12.17
N TYR A 183 3.97 20.85 11.05
CA TYR A 183 3.49 19.56 10.54
C TYR A 183 4.61 18.63 10.17
N ALA A 184 5.61 19.12 9.44
CA ALA A 184 6.78 18.32 9.09
C ALA A 184 7.49 17.82 10.33
N ALA A 185 7.68 18.67 11.36
CA ALA A 185 8.30 18.29 12.61
C ALA A 185 7.48 17.23 13.35
N VAL A 186 6.17 17.42 13.52
CA VAL A 186 5.31 16.43 14.19
C VAL A 186 5.24 15.13 13.41
N PHE A 187 5.18 15.18 12.08
CA PHE A 187 5.24 13.99 11.23
C PHE A 187 6.54 13.21 11.42
N VAL A 188 7.68 13.91 11.41
CA VAL A 188 9.00 13.30 11.65
C VAL A 188 9.11 12.75 13.08
N ILE A 189 8.51 13.38 14.08
CA ILE A 189 8.51 12.85 15.46
C ILE A 189 7.60 11.63 15.59
N ALA A 190 6.43 11.65 14.93
CA ALA A 190 5.45 10.59 14.95
C ALA A 190 5.93 9.33 14.22
N TYR A 191 6.55 9.51 13.06
CA TYR A 191 6.91 8.43 12.14
C TYR A 191 8.41 8.34 11.87
N GLY A 192 9.26 9.12 12.53
CA GLY A 192 10.72 9.10 12.29
C GLY A 192 11.34 7.77 12.67
N VAL A 193 10.84 7.13 13.72
CA VAL A 193 11.25 5.76 14.09
C VAL A 193 10.80 4.76 13.03
N GLU A 194 9.60 4.91 12.48
CA GLU A 194 9.11 4.08 11.37
C GLU A 194 9.93 4.30 10.09
N MET A 195 10.22 5.56 9.71
CA MET A 195 11.12 5.90 8.60
C MET A 195 12.47 5.24 8.78
N PHE A 196 13.06 5.39 9.96
CA PHE A 196 14.36 4.82 10.28
C PHE A 196 14.32 3.28 10.19
N ASN A 197 13.26 2.66 10.70
CA ASN A 197 13.06 1.22 10.59
C ASN A 197 12.92 0.78 9.14
N LEU A 198 12.07 1.44 8.35
CA LEU A 198 11.87 1.12 6.94
C LEU A 198 13.15 1.28 6.11
N VAL A 199 13.97 2.28 6.45
CA VAL A 199 15.28 2.51 5.82
C VAL A 199 16.30 1.44 6.20
N LEU A 200 16.38 1.04 7.47
CA LEU A 200 17.40 0.08 7.94
C LEU A 200 16.99 -1.38 7.83
N SER A 201 15.74 -1.68 8.12
CA SER A 201 15.20 -3.03 8.16
C SER A 201 14.56 -3.45 6.85
N GLY A 202 14.62 -2.62 5.79
CA GLY A 202 14.12 -2.89 4.43
C GLY A 202 12.76 -3.58 4.37
N ASN A 203 11.83 -3.16 5.23
CA ASN A 203 10.74 -4.00 5.76
C ASN A 203 9.64 -4.44 4.78
N ASP A 204 9.86 -4.35 3.48
CA ASP A 204 9.09 -5.07 2.45
C ASP A 204 10.04 -5.96 1.62
N TRP A 205 10.97 -6.65 2.28
CA TRP A 205 11.81 -7.66 1.64
C TRP A 205 11.01 -8.74 0.90
N ASP A 206 9.82 -9.04 1.39
CA ASP A 206 8.88 -9.96 0.77
C ASP A 206 8.28 -9.39 -0.53
N ALA A 207 8.25 -8.06 -0.69
CA ALA A 207 7.93 -7.42 -1.97
C ALA A 207 9.05 -7.58 -3.00
N LEU A 208 10.32 -7.57 -2.55
CA LEU A 208 11.48 -7.82 -3.41
C LEU A 208 11.57 -9.30 -3.83
N SER A 209 11.19 -10.24 -2.96
CA SER A 209 11.29 -11.68 -3.24
C SER A 209 10.02 -12.29 -3.87
N HIS A 210 8.83 -11.71 -3.66
CA HIS A 210 7.54 -12.28 -4.09
C HIS A 210 6.58 -11.22 -4.67
N ALA A 211 7.03 -10.44 -5.67
CA ALA A 211 6.19 -9.42 -6.32
C ALA A 211 4.91 -10.01 -6.96
N ALA A 212 5.00 -11.18 -7.61
CA ALA A 212 3.90 -11.73 -8.43
C ALA A 212 2.65 -12.16 -7.62
N PRO A 213 2.72 -12.94 -6.52
CA PRO A 213 1.53 -13.34 -5.74
C PRO A 213 0.75 -12.15 -5.16
N ARG A 214 1.44 -11.03 -4.88
CA ARG A 214 0.80 -9.81 -4.36
C ARG A 214 0.04 -9.05 -5.44
N VAL A 215 0.48 -9.13 -6.70
CA VAL A 215 -0.22 -8.50 -7.84
C VAL A 215 -1.59 -9.15 -8.01
N ASP A 216 -1.66 -10.49 -8.04
CA ASP A 216 -2.92 -11.21 -8.17
C ASP A 216 -3.85 -10.91 -6.99
N GLY A 217 -3.31 -10.93 -5.76
CA GLY A 217 -4.06 -10.56 -4.56
C GLY A 217 -4.64 -9.14 -4.62
N ALA A 218 -3.83 -8.16 -5.03
CA ALA A 218 -4.27 -6.78 -5.16
C ALA A 218 -5.33 -6.60 -6.27
N VAL A 219 -5.15 -7.22 -7.44
CA VAL A 219 -6.13 -7.20 -8.53
C VAL A 219 -7.44 -7.86 -8.10
N ASN A 220 -7.37 -9.02 -7.43
CA ASN A 220 -8.53 -9.74 -6.92
C ASN A 220 -9.28 -8.95 -5.83
N MET A 221 -8.56 -8.20 -5.01
CA MET A 221 -9.17 -7.24 -4.07
C MET A 221 -9.73 -5.99 -4.77
N GLY A 222 -9.56 -5.83 -6.10
CA GLY A 222 -9.97 -4.67 -6.87
C GLY A 222 -9.02 -3.47 -6.78
N ARG A 223 -7.85 -3.64 -6.15
CA ARG A 223 -6.80 -2.63 -5.99
C ARG A 223 -5.84 -2.61 -7.18
N TRP A 224 -6.37 -2.68 -8.39
CA TRP A 224 -5.58 -2.87 -9.61
C TRP A 224 -4.58 -1.74 -9.89
N MET A 225 -4.79 -0.53 -9.34
CA MET A 225 -3.83 0.56 -9.47
C MET A 225 -2.58 0.32 -8.63
N GLN A 226 -2.65 -0.51 -7.59
CA GLN A 226 -1.47 -0.85 -6.77
C GLN A 226 -0.38 -1.56 -7.59
N PRO A 227 -0.67 -2.68 -8.29
CA PRO A 227 0.29 -3.30 -9.22
C PRO A 227 0.87 -2.32 -10.25
N VAL A 228 0.03 -1.45 -10.82
CA VAL A 228 0.48 -0.45 -11.80
C VAL A 228 1.50 0.49 -11.18
N LEU A 229 1.22 0.99 -9.97
CA LEU A 229 2.12 1.88 -9.24
C LEU A 229 3.39 1.16 -8.77
N TRP A 230 3.31 -0.09 -8.32
CA TRP A 230 4.48 -0.90 -7.98
C TRP A 230 5.40 -1.11 -9.17
N TRP A 231 4.80 -1.38 -10.33
CA TRP A 231 5.52 -1.60 -11.57
C TRP A 231 6.13 -0.31 -12.15
N LEU A 232 5.43 0.82 -12.04
CA LEU A 232 5.98 2.14 -12.35
C LEU A 232 7.11 2.54 -11.38
N ALA A 233 7.09 1.99 -10.17
CA ALA A 233 8.11 2.20 -9.15
C ALA A 233 9.29 1.22 -9.24
N GLU A 234 9.44 0.48 -10.34
CA GLU A 234 10.47 -0.56 -10.52
C GLU A 234 10.58 -1.50 -9.31
N ASP A 235 9.48 -2.20 -8.99
CA ASP A 235 9.41 -3.13 -7.85
C ASP A 235 9.76 -2.48 -6.49
N ASN A 236 9.38 -1.20 -6.35
CA ASN A 236 9.57 -0.38 -5.15
C ASN A 236 11.00 0.14 -4.94
N ALA A 237 11.72 0.45 -6.02
CA ALA A 237 13.00 1.15 -5.96
C ALA A 237 12.92 2.55 -5.31
N PHE A 238 11.73 3.11 -5.09
CA PHE A 238 11.59 4.34 -4.32
C PHE A 238 11.94 4.14 -2.85
N SER A 239 12.85 4.99 -2.35
CA SER A 239 13.15 5.08 -0.92
C SER A 239 11.85 5.17 -0.11
N PRO A 240 11.63 4.31 0.90
CA PRO A 240 10.49 4.41 1.81
C PRO A 240 10.33 5.81 2.42
N ALA A 241 11.43 6.55 2.60
CA ALA A 241 11.40 7.92 3.08
C ALA A 241 10.68 8.86 2.10
N LEU A 242 10.91 8.70 0.79
CA LEU A 242 10.24 9.50 -0.24
C LEU A 242 8.75 9.17 -0.30
N SER A 243 8.40 7.89 -0.39
CA SER A 243 7.00 7.47 -0.48
C SER A 243 6.21 7.85 0.78
N LEU A 244 6.83 7.75 1.96
CA LEU A 244 6.23 8.18 3.22
C LEU A 244 6.05 9.71 3.29
N SER A 245 7.01 10.47 2.76
CA SER A 245 6.88 11.93 2.65
C SER A 245 5.72 12.33 1.73
N LEU A 246 5.49 11.59 0.64
CA LEU A 246 4.32 11.81 -0.23
C LEU A 246 3.01 11.52 0.51
N VAL A 247 2.96 10.49 1.35
CA VAL A 247 1.79 10.22 2.19
C VAL A 247 1.57 11.37 3.19
N ALA A 248 2.63 11.90 3.81
CA ALA A 248 2.53 13.07 4.70
C ALA A 248 1.88 14.26 4.01
N VAL A 249 2.34 14.57 2.78
CA VAL A 249 1.80 15.65 1.95
C VAL A 249 0.33 15.36 1.58
N ALA A 250 -0.01 14.11 1.27
CA ALA A 250 -1.37 13.70 0.96
C ALA A 250 -2.32 13.89 2.16
N TYR A 251 -1.90 13.52 3.38
CA TYR A 251 -2.68 13.73 4.59
C TYR A 251 -2.82 15.21 4.97
N LEU A 252 -1.78 16.01 4.74
CA LEU A 252 -1.90 17.45 4.88
C LEU A 252 -2.96 17.99 3.91
N TYR A 253 -2.90 17.61 2.64
CA TYR A 253 -3.90 17.98 1.64
C TYR A 253 -5.32 17.54 2.04
N LEU A 254 -5.47 16.31 2.56
CA LEU A 254 -6.73 15.82 3.10
C LEU A 254 -7.24 16.70 4.25
N ALA A 255 -6.37 17.10 5.19
CA ALA A 255 -6.77 18.00 6.26
C ALA A 255 -7.18 19.39 5.75
N LEU A 256 -6.51 19.91 4.71
CA LEU A 256 -6.92 21.15 4.04
C LEU A 256 -8.32 21.00 3.45
N ALA A 257 -8.54 19.91 2.70
CA ALA A 257 -9.81 19.60 2.07
C ALA A 257 -10.94 19.50 3.10
N LEU A 258 -10.72 18.75 4.18
CA LEU A 258 -11.68 18.59 5.27
C LEU A 258 -11.95 19.90 6.00
N SER A 259 -10.92 20.71 6.25
CA SER A 259 -11.09 22.02 6.88
C SER A 259 -12.02 22.94 6.08
N TRP A 260 -11.94 22.85 4.74
CA TRP A 260 -12.80 23.60 3.84
C TRP A 260 -14.22 23.04 3.80
N CYS A 261 -14.39 21.72 3.73
CA CYS A 261 -15.70 21.07 3.82
C CYS A 261 -16.45 21.49 5.11
N LEU A 262 -15.69 21.65 6.19
CA LEU A 262 -16.15 22.04 7.53
C LEU A 262 -16.36 23.54 7.75
N ASP A 263 -15.91 24.38 6.81
CA ASP A 263 -15.90 25.83 6.95
C ASP A 263 -15.13 26.32 8.19
N LEU A 264 -13.98 25.70 8.49
CA LEU A 264 -13.11 26.11 9.60
C LEU A 264 -12.42 27.42 9.24
N GLN A 265 -12.65 28.48 10.02
CA GLN A 265 -12.11 29.81 9.74
C GLN A 265 -10.77 30.04 10.43
N ARG A 266 -10.57 29.45 11.61
CA ARG A 266 -9.40 29.75 12.46
C ARG A 266 -8.20 28.85 12.15
N THR A 267 -7.04 29.48 11.99
CA THR A 267 -5.77 28.79 11.67
C THR A 267 -5.41 27.71 12.68
N TYR A 268 -5.54 27.95 13.99
CA TYR A 268 -5.18 26.96 15.01
C TYR A 268 -6.11 25.72 14.99
N THR A 269 -7.39 25.89 14.63
CA THR A 269 -8.32 24.77 14.51
C THR A 269 -7.95 23.89 13.31
N ARG A 270 -7.56 24.52 12.18
CA ARG A 270 -7.01 23.82 11.01
C ARG A 270 -5.70 23.11 11.35
N LEU A 271 -4.85 23.75 12.18
CA LEU A 271 -3.61 23.18 12.70
C LEU A 271 -3.87 21.87 13.46
N ILE A 272 -4.74 21.94 14.46
CA ILE A 272 -5.07 20.78 15.29
C ILE A 272 -5.76 19.67 14.50
N LEU A 273 -6.66 20.00 13.57
CA LEU A 273 -7.26 19.01 12.67
C LEU A 273 -6.19 18.20 11.95
N ALA A 274 -5.26 18.88 11.29
CA ALA A 274 -4.22 18.24 10.50
C ALA A 274 -3.21 17.48 11.37
N LEU A 275 -2.87 17.98 12.57
CA LEU A 275 -2.02 17.25 13.52
C LEU A 275 -2.69 15.97 14.01
N LEU A 276 -3.94 16.05 14.48
CA LEU A 276 -4.71 14.88 14.92
C LEU A 276 -4.90 13.86 13.81
N LEU A 277 -5.15 14.32 12.59
CA LEU A 277 -5.30 13.46 11.44
C LEU A 277 -3.99 12.72 11.14
N VAL A 278 -2.86 13.42 11.12
CA VAL A 278 -1.55 12.84 10.82
C VAL A 278 -1.12 11.86 11.91
N THR A 279 -1.23 12.24 13.17
CA THR A 279 -0.73 11.41 14.28
C THR A 279 -1.73 10.35 14.70
N PHE A 280 -2.87 10.17 14.01
CA PHE A 280 -3.88 9.24 14.47
C PHE A 280 -3.34 7.79 14.52
N PRO A 281 -3.48 7.06 15.65
CA PRO A 281 -2.89 5.73 15.82
C PRO A 281 -3.31 4.71 14.75
N LEU A 282 -4.55 4.80 14.26
CA LEU A 282 -5.06 3.91 13.20
C LEU A 282 -4.34 4.10 11.85
N ASN A 283 -3.59 5.18 11.67
CA ASN A 283 -2.75 5.34 10.49
C ASN A 283 -1.40 4.60 10.61
N ALA A 284 -1.01 4.11 11.79
CA ALA A 284 0.30 3.47 11.98
C ALA A 284 0.51 2.28 11.04
N GLU A 285 -0.52 1.46 10.83
CA GLU A 285 -0.42 0.28 9.97
C GLU A 285 -0.20 0.58 8.49
N PRO A 286 -1.01 1.43 7.81
CA PRO A 286 -0.75 1.76 6.41
C PRO A 286 0.59 2.50 6.22
N PHE A 287 1.17 3.08 7.28
CA PHE A 287 2.51 3.67 7.28
C PHE A 287 3.64 2.65 7.53
N ALA A 288 3.32 1.46 8.05
CA ALA A 288 4.28 0.37 8.25
C ALA A 288 4.43 -0.52 7.00
N VAL A 289 3.48 -0.46 6.07
CA VAL A 289 3.48 -1.26 4.83
C VAL A 289 3.96 -0.40 3.66
N ALA A 290 5.24 -0.50 3.31
CA ALA A 290 5.88 0.33 2.29
C ALA A 290 5.21 0.21 0.90
N LEU A 291 4.79 -1.00 0.53
CA LEU A 291 4.02 -1.25 -0.71
C LEU A 291 2.76 -0.38 -0.82
N MET A 292 2.20 0.05 0.30
CA MET A 292 0.95 0.80 0.32
C MET A 292 1.16 2.30 0.22
N HIS A 293 2.38 2.82 0.43
CA HIS A 293 2.59 4.26 0.59
C HIS A 293 2.19 5.07 -0.64
N LEU A 294 2.71 4.74 -1.83
CA LEU A 294 2.41 5.50 -3.04
C LEU A 294 0.93 5.37 -3.45
N PRO A 295 0.34 4.16 -3.48
CA PRO A 295 -1.11 4.02 -3.70
C PRO A 295 -1.95 4.74 -2.64
N LEU A 296 -1.57 4.68 -1.36
CA LEU A 296 -2.26 5.38 -0.29
C LEU A 296 -2.21 6.89 -0.48
N ALA A 297 -1.04 7.46 -0.78
CA ALA A 297 -0.88 8.88 -1.05
C ALA A 297 -1.78 9.32 -2.21
N LEU A 298 -1.74 8.60 -3.33
CA LEU A 298 -2.56 8.89 -4.50
C LEU A 298 -4.06 8.75 -4.19
N GLY A 299 -4.44 7.69 -3.48
CA GLY A 299 -5.81 7.42 -3.09
C GLY A 299 -6.36 8.50 -2.14
N VAL A 300 -5.58 8.92 -1.15
CA VAL A 300 -5.93 10.02 -0.23
C VAL A 300 -6.13 11.32 -0.99
N VAL A 301 -5.22 11.67 -1.91
CA VAL A 301 -5.35 12.88 -2.75
C VAL A 301 -6.60 12.80 -3.64
N ALA A 302 -6.85 11.65 -4.24
CA ALA A 302 -8.02 11.44 -5.09
C ALA A 302 -9.33 11.55 -4.28
N ALA A 303 -9.40 10.94 -3.09
CA ALA A 303 -10.56 11.01 -2.20
C ALA A 303 -10.84 12.43 -1.68
N ALA A 304 -9.78 13.12 -1.22
CA ALA A 304 -9.89 14.52 -0.78
C ALA A 304 -10.35 15.44 -1.91
N SER A 305 -9.81 15.24 -3.12
CA SER A 305 -10.19 16.01 -4.31
C SER A 305 -11.64 15.76 -4.71
N ALA A 306 -12.10 14.50 -4.65
CA ALA A 306 -13.49 14.15 -4.90
C ALA A 306 -14.43 14.87 -3.93
N ALA A 307 -14.12 14.87 -2.62
CA ALA A 307 -14.91 15.58 -1.62
C ALA A 307 -15.00 17.08 -1.94
N LEU A 308 -13.86 17.72 -2.23
CA LEU A 308 -13.81 19.14 -2.59
C LEU A 308 -14.64 19.46 -3.84
N LEU A 309 -14.51 18.64 -4.88
CA LEU A 309 -15.23 18.81 -6.14
C LEU A 309 -16.75 18.67 -5.96
N ILE A 310 -17.21 17.68 -5.19
CA ILE A 310 -18.64 17.49 -4.91
C ILE A 310 -19.19 18.66 -4.09
N VAL A 311 -18.50 19.05 -3.02
CA VAL A 311 -18.93 20.15 -2.16
C VAL A 311 -18.91 21.49 -2.91
N SER A 312 -17.91 21.72 -3.75
CA SER A 312 -17.84 22.90 -4.63
C SER A 312 -18.95 22.90 -5.69
N GLY A 313 -19.21 21.74 -6.31
CA GLY A 313 -20.27 21.61 -7.32
C GLY A 313 -21.64 21.90 -6.74
N HIS A 314 -21.86 21.46 -5.50
CA HIS A 314 -23.04 21.84 -4.74
C HIS A 314 -23.11 23.34 -4.46
N GLN A 315 -22.04 23.95 -3.94
CA GLN A 315 -22.00 25.39 -3.60
C GLN A 315 -22.21 26.31 -4.82
N THR A 316 -21.74 25.90 -6.00
CA THR A 316 -21.90 26.64 -7.25
C THR A 316 -23.27 26.45 -7.91
N GLY A 317 -24.19 25.70 -7.26
CA GLY A 317 -25.58 25.61 -7.67
C GLY A 317 -25.86 24.56 -8.75
N ALA A 318 -25.08 23.48 -8.86
CA ALA A 318 -25.34 22.38 -9.81
C ALA A 318 -26.80 21.87 -9.73
N ILE A 319 -27.35 21.80 -8.51
CA ILE A 319 -28.71 21.31 -8.24
C ILE A 319 -29.80 22.27 -8.74
N LEU A 320 -29.48 23.55 -8.88
CA LEU A 320 -30.43 24.61 -9.26
C LEU A 320 -30.34 25.01 -10.74
N GLY A 321 -29.74 24.16 -11.58
CA GLY A 321 -29.58 24.44 -13.02
C GLY A 321 -28.34 25.30 -13.35
N GLY A 322 -27.44 25.51 -12.39
CA GLY A 322 -26.17 26.18 -12.63
C GLY A 322 -25.27 25.35 -13.55
N ARG A 323 -25.04 25.82 -14.79
CA ARG A 323 -24.15 25.17 -15.79
C ARG A 323 -22.71 24.94 -15.27
N HIS A 324 -22.29 25.64 -14.22
CA HIS A 324 -20.92 25.62 -13.72
C HIS A 324 -20.58 24.48 -12.75
N GLY A 325 -21.59 23.84 -12.12
CA GLY A 325 -21.32 22.80 -11.12
C GLY A 325 -21.17 21.39 -11.71
N TRP A 326 -21.79 21.12 -12.86
CA TRP A 326 -21.73 19.80 -13.53
C TRP A 326 -20.32 19.30 -13.85
N PRO A 327 -19.40 20.13 -14.39
CA PRO A 327 -18.06 19.64 -14.69
C PRO A 327 -17.28 19.21 -13.44
N GLN A 328 -17.53 19.84 -12.29
CA GLN A 328 -16.89 19.46 -11.02
C GLN A 328 -17.38 18.10 -10.55
N LEU A 329 -18.68 17.82 -10.69
CA LEU A 329 -19.27 16.53 -10.34
C LEU A 329 -18.80 15.41 -11.28
N VAL A 330 -18.72 15.69 -12.58
CA VAL A 330 -18.16 14.77 -13.57
C VAL A 330 -16.70 14.47 -13.26
N ALA A 331 -15.91 15.49 -12.86
CA ALA A 331 -14.51 15.30 -12.46
C ALA A 331 -14.35 14.54 -11.13
N ALA A 332 -15.34 14.59 -10.23
CA ALA A 332 -15.30 13.85 -8.97
C ALA A 332 -15.42 12.33 -9.17
N VAL A 333 -16.15 11.88 -10.20
CA VAL A 333 -16.35 10.46 -10.53
C VAL A 333 -15.02 9.69 -10.70
N PRO A 334 -14.11 10.10 -11.61
CA PRO A 334 -12.83 9.42 -11.77
C PRO A 334 -11.94 9.55 -10.53
N CYS A 335 -12.05 10.61 -9.73
CA CYS A 335 -11.31 10.73 -8.47
C CYS A 335 -11.76 9.68 -7.44
N VAL A 336 -13.07 9.44 -7.28
CA VAL A 336 -13.58 8.39 -6.39
C VAL A 336 -13.19 7.01 -6.90
N ALA A 337 -13.32 6.77 -8.20
CA ALA A 337 -12.93 5.49 -8.81
C ALA A 337 -11.42 5.23 -8.64
N LEU A 338 -10.59 6.24 -8.83
CA LEU A 338 -9.14 6.17 -8.62
C LEU A 338 -8.81 5.90 -7.14
N ALA A 339 -9.47 6.59 -6.20
CA ALA A 339 -9.31 6.33 -4.78
C ALA A 339 -9.61 4.85 -4.43
N ALA A 340 -10.71 4.31 -4.99
CA ALA A 340 -11.07 2.90 -4.81
C ALA A 340 -10.02 1.95 -5.41
N ALA A 341 -9.53 2.24 -6.61
CA ALA A 341 -8.53 1.45 -7.32
C ALA A 341 -7.15 1.48 -6.63
N CYS A 342 -6.82 2.57 -5.94
CA CYS A 342 -5.57 2.68 -5.19
C CYS A 342 -5.65 1.98 -3.84
N TYR A 343 -6.69 2.26 -3.05
CA TYR A 343 -6.91 1.65 -1.75
C TYR A 343 -8.34 1.92 -1.26
N GLN A 344 -9.25 0.95 -1.33
CA GLN A 344 -10.68 1.17 -1.06
C GLN A 344 -11.01 1.93 0.23
N PRO A 345 -10.33 1.70 1.37
CA PRO A 345 -10.63 2.44 2.59
C PRO A 345 -10.50 3.96 2.45
N VAL A 346 -9.64 4.46 1.56
CA VAL A 346 -9.49 5.93 1.37
C VAL A 346 -10.71 6.58 0.76
N VAL A 347 -11.58 5.82 0.06
CA VAL A 347 -12.87 6.32 -0.44
C VAL A 347 -13.74 6.83 0.71
N MET A 348 -13.57 6.26 1.90
CA MET A 348 -14.29 6.72 3.08
C MET A 348 -13.87 8.12 3.51
N PHE A 349 -12.71 8.64 3.12
CA PHE A 349 -12.38 10.06 3.31
C PHE A 349 -13.30 10.97 2.48
N THR A 350 -13.68 10.54 1.28
CA THR A 350 -14.71 11.21 0.49
C THR A 350 -16.03 11.19 1.25
N VAL A 351 -16.48 10.01 1.68
CA VAL A 351 -17.74 9.83 2.42
C VAL A 351 -17.75 10.70 3.68
N ALA A 352 -16.67 10.67 4.46
CA ALA A 352 -16.50 11.49 5.65
C ALA A 352 -16.59 12.98 5.33
N GLY A 353 -15.87 13.47 4.31
CA GLY A 353 -15.94 14.86 3.87
C GLY A 353 -17.36 15.29 3.47
N LEU A 354 -18.10 14.41 2.79
CA LEU A 354 -19.50 14.65 2.41
C LEU A 354 -20.43 14.65 3.63
N SER A 355 -20.33 13.67 4.52
CA SER A 355 -21.13 13.63 5.75
C SER A 355 -20.89 14.84 6.64
N LEU A 356 -19.64 15.28 6.78
CA LEU A 356 -19.28 16.50 7.49
C LEU A 356 -19.88 17.74 6.84
N ARG A 357 -19.86 17.82 5.50
CA ARG A 357 -20.52 18.92 4.82
C ARG A 357 -22.02 18.90 5.04
N ALA A 358 -22.67 17.74 5.00
CA ALA A 358 -24.09 17.60 5.31
C ALA A 358 -24.40 18.10 6.74
N LEU A 359 -23.56 17.78 7.73
CA LEU A 359 -23.67 18.31 9.09
C LEU A 359 -23.55 19.84 9.13
N VAL A 360 -22.64 20.43 8.35
CA VAL A 360 -22.51 21.89 8.23
C VAL A 360 -23.76 22.51 7.60
N LEU A 361 -24.34 21.86 6.58
CA LEU A 361 -25.56 22.33 5.90
C LEU A 361 -26.80 22.24 6.79
N LEU A 362 -26.81 21.43 7.86
CA LEU A 362 -27.91 21.40 8.84
C LEU A 362 -27.99 22.69 9.68
N ARG A 363 -26.93 23.52 9.73
CA ARG A 363 -26.85 24.70 10.61
C ARG A 363 -27.92 25.78 10.32
N PRO A 364 -28.03 26.33 9.10
CA PRO A 364 -28.96 27.43 8.82
C PRO A 364 -30.42 26.99 8.73
N VAL A 365 -30.69 25.69 8.66
CA VAL A 365 -31.99 25.16 8.27
C VAL A 365 -33.03 25.38 9.36
N THR A 366 -34.06 26.18 9.10
CA THR A 366 -35.10 26.49 10.10
C THR A 366 -36.30 25.54 10.01
N SER A 367 -36.46 24.83 8.88
CA SER A 367 -37.61 23.97 8.61
C SER A 367 -37.24 22.62 8.00
N ALA A 368 -38.08 21.61 8.18
CA ALA A 368 -37.89 20.29 7.57
C ALA A 368 -37.88 20.33 6.02
N ALA A 369 -38.63 21.25 5.41
CA ALA A 369 -38.65 21.43 3.96
C ALA A 369 -37.31 21.96 3.44
N GLU A 370 -36.72 22.93 4.13
CA GLU A 370 -35.39 23.46 3.82
C GLU A 370 -34.29 22.41 4.07
N MET A 371 -34.46 21.55 5.10
CA MET A 371 -33.57 20.41 5.34
C MET A 371 -33.58 19.45 4.16
N ARG A 372 -34.78 19.04 3.73
CA ARG A 372 -34.97 18.11 2.61
C ARG A 372 -34.39 18.69 1.32
N ARG A 373 -34.55 20.00 1.09
CA ARG A 373 -34.01 20.65 -0.10
C ARG A 373 -32.48 20.74 -0.07
N SER A 374 -31.90 21.23 1.02
CA SER A 374 -30.46 21.51 1.11
C SER A 374 -29.66 20.23 1.37
N VAL A 375 -29.97 19.52 2.46
CA VAL A 375 -29.24 18.29 2.83
C VAL A 375 -29.65 17.13 1.95
N GLY A 376 -30.95 16.96 1.70
CA GLY A 376 -31.43 15.89 0.81
C GLY A 376 -30.90 16.04 -0.61
N GLY A 377 -30.95 17.25 -1.19
CA GLY A 377 -30.36 17.52 -2.51
C GLY A 377 -28.86 17.21 -2.55
N PHE A 378 -28.10 17.64 -1.55
CA PHE A 378 -26.68 17.34 -1.44
C PHE A 378 -26.40 15.83 -1.34
N MET A 379 -27.16 15.09 -0.53
CA MET A 379 -26.96 13.65 -0.34
C MET A 379 -27.33 12.85 -1.59
N VAL A 380 -28.38 13.25 -2.32
CA VAL A 380 -28.72 12.65 -3.62
C VAL A 380 -27.59 12.88 -4.62
N LEU A 381 -27.06 14.10 -4.70
CA LEU A 381 -25.95 14.44 -5.59
C LEU A 381 -24.70 13.62 -5.28
N ALA A 382 -24.32 13.56 -3.99
CA ALA A 382 -23.24 12.73 -3.50
C ALA A 382 -23.47 11.25 -3.88
N GLY A 383 -24.67 10.72 -3.63
CA GLY A 383 -25.05 9.35 -3.97
C GLY A 383 -24.91 9.05 -5.47
N LEU A 384 -25.34 9.97 -6.35
CA LEU A 384 -25.18 9.83 -7.80
C LEU A 384 -23.72 9.79 -8.22
N VAL A 385 -22.86 10.65 -7.65
CA VAL A 385 -21.41 10.63 -7.94
C VAL A 385 -20.78 9.32 -7.46
N MET A 386 -21.14 8.85 -6.27
CA MET A 386 -20.64 7.58 -5.74
C MET A 386 -21.11 6.38 -6.58
N ALA A 387 -22.35 6.38 -7.06
CA ALA A 387 -22.89 5.34 -7.94
C ALA A 387 -22.18 5.34 -9.30
N ALA A 388 -22.00 6.51 -9.91
CA ALA A 388 -21.25 6.64 -11.16
C ALA A 388 -19.79 6.19 -11.00
N ALA A 389 -19.15 6.53 -9.87
CA ALA A 389 -17.79 6.09 -9.58
C ALA A 389 -17.70 4.57 -9.39
N ALA A 390 -18.68 3.96 -8.74
CA ALA A 390 -18.77 2.51 -8.60
C ALA A 390 -18.90 1.81 -9.97
N LEU A 391 -19.69 2.38 -10.89
CA LEU A 391 -19.80 1.88 -12.27
C LEU A 391 -18.48 2.00 -13.03
N VAL A 392 -17.81 3.15 -12.96
CA VAL A 392 -16.49 3.36 -13.60
C VAL A 392 -15.44 2.42 -13.02
N TYR A 393 -15.41 2.25 -11.70
CA TYR A 393 -14.53 1.31 -11.01
C TYR A 393 -14.81 -0.14 -11.42
N GLY A 394 -16.08 -0.57 -11.43
CA GLY A 394 -16.49 -1.90 -11.89
C GLY A 394 -16.10 -2.15 -13.35
N ALA A 395 -16.34 -1.19 -14.24
CA ALA A 395 -15.92 -1.27 -15.64
C ALA A 395 -14.38 -1.38 -15.77
N SER A 396 -13.63 -0.63 -14.96
CA SER A 396 -12.16 -0.74 -14.95
C SER A 396 -11.67 -2.13 -14.58
N ILE A 397 -12.28 -2.77 -13.57
CA ILE A 397 -11.96 -4.15 -13.17
C ILE A 397 -12.26 -5.13 -14.31
N LEU A 398 -13.41 -4.99 -14.99
CA LEU A 398 -13.78 -5.85 -16.10
C LEU A 398 -12.79 -5.75 -17.27
N VAL A 399 -12.36 -4.53 -17.61
CA VAL A 399 -11.35 -4.29 -18.64
C VAL A 399 -10.02 -4.94 -18.25
N LEU A 400 -9.58 -4.78 -17.00
CA LEU A 400 -8.33 -5.37 -16.52
C LEU A 400 -8.37 -6.89 -16.44
N ALA A 401 -9.49 -7.47 -15.99
CA ALA A 401 -9.68 -8.92 -16.01
C ALA A 401 -9.62 -9.47 -17.44
N GLY A 402 -10.26 -8.77 -18.39
CA GLY A 402 -10.20 -9.13 -19.82
C GLY A 402 -8.79 -9.04 -20.42
N LEU A 403 -7.99 -8.05 -20.02
CA LEU A 403 -6.62 -7.87 -20.52
C LEU A 403 -5.61 -8.82 -19.86
N SER A 404 -5.80 -9.18 -18.59
CA SER A 404 -4.88 -10.03 -17.83
C SER A 404 -5.17 -11.52 -17.96
N GLY A 405 -6.39 -11.91 -18.35
CA GLY A 405 -6.85 -13.29 -18.29
C GLY A 405 -7.03 -13.82 -16.86
N ALA A 406 -6.92 -12.96 -15.84
CA ALA A 406 -7.12 -13.33 -14.45
C ALA A 406 -8.61 -13.66 -14.20
N PRO A 407 -8.92 -14.72 -13.44
CA PRO A 407 -10.30 -15.02 -13.07
C PRO A 407 -10.88 -13.85 -12.26
N LEU A 408 -12.15 -13.52 -12.53
CA LEU A 408 -12.86 -12.56 -11.69
C LEU A 408 -12.86 -13.05 -10.24
N PRO A 409 -12.71 -12.16 -9.26
CA PRO A 409 -12.64 -12.55 -7.85
C PRO A 409 -13.88 -13.35 -7.45
N GLY A 410 -13.67 -14.62 -7.11
CA GLY A 410 -14.70 -15.51 -6.58
C GLY A 410 -15.14 -15.04 -5.20
N GLY A 411 -16.42 -14.71 -5.04
CA GLY A 411 -16.98 -14.15 -3.81
C GLY A 411 -17.16 -15.18 -2.68
N GLU A 412 -16.08 -15.81 -2.21
CA GLU A 412 -16.17 -16.84 -1.16
C GLU A 412 -16.28 -16.30 0.28
N GLY A 413 -16.34 -14.98 0.50
CA GLY A 413 -16.63 -14.43 1.82
C GLY A 413 -18.13 -14.29 2.08
N SER A 414 -18.66 -14.88 3.14
CA SER A 414 -20.01 -14.54 3.63
C SER A 414 -19.95 -13.37 4.63
N PHE A 415 -20.73 -12.33 4.37
CA PHE A 415 -20.92 -11.22 5.31
C PHE A 415 -21.69 -11.70 6.55
N SER A 416 -21.21 -11.41 7.75
CA SER A 416 -21.90 -11.72 9.00
C SER A 416 -22.09 -10.45 9.86
N PRO A 417 -23.34 -10.03 10.14
CA PRO A 417 -23.63 -8.90 11.04
C PRO A 417 -23.01 -9.04 12.43
N ALA A 418 -22.85 -10.26 12.94
CA ALA A 418 -22.26 -10.53 14.25
C ALA A 418 -20.77 -10.13 14.31
N ARG A 419 -20.01 -10.33 13.22
CA ARG A 419 -18.61 -9.88 13.13
C ARG A 419 -18.52 -8.35 13.19
N MET A 420 -19.44 -7.64 12.55
CA MET A 420 -19.46 -6.18 12.57
C MET A 420 -19.71 -5.62 13.96
N VAL A 421 -20.66 -6.18 14.71
CA VAL A 421 -20.95 -5.75 16.09
C VAL A 421 -19.76 -6.01 17.01
N GLY A 422 -19.11 -7.18 16.87
CA GLY A 422 -17.87 -7.49 17.61
C GLY A 422 -16.77 -6.47 17.34
N LEU A 423 -16.50 -6.15 16.07
CA LEU A 423 -15.44 -5.22 15.67
C LEU A 423 -15.67 -3.79 16.17
N LEU A 424 -16.94 -3.33 16.21
CA LEU A 424 -17.32 -2.04 16.80
C LEU A 424 -17.19 -2.03 18.31
N ALA A 425 -17.61 -3.12 18.97
CA ALA A 425 -17.46 -3.27 20.41
C ALA A 425 -15.99 -3.28 20.81
N ASP A 426 -15.14 -3.96 20.04
CA ASP A 426 -13.70 -4.00 20.26
C ASP A 426 -13.06 -2.63 20.05
N LEU A 427 -13.42 -1.92 18.97
CA LEU A 427 -12.90 -0.58 18.70
C LEU A 427 -13.25 0.41 19.83
N LEU A 428 -14.51 0.44 20.25
CA LEU A 428 -15.03 1.44 21.18
C LEU A 428 -14.76 1.08 22.65
N PHE A 429 -14.82 -0.20 23.00
CA PHE A 429 -14.89 -0.64 24.40
C PHE A 429 -13.84 -1.67 24.79
N SER A 430 -13.13 -2.30 23.84
CA SER A 430 -12.01 -3.16 24.25
C SER A 430 -10.93 -2.29 24.91
N PRO A 431 -10.38 -2.70 26.07
CA PRO A 431 -9.24 -2.06 26.70
C PRO A 431 -7.93 -2.18 25.90
N ASP A 432 -7.99 -2.77 24.70
CA ASP A 432 -6.82 -3.01 23.85
C ASP A 432 -5.99 -1.77 23.54
N GLN A 433 -4.68 -1.97 23.67
CA GLN A 433 -3.66 -0.96 23.93
C GLN A 433 -3.38 0.05 22.82
N VAL A 434 -3.95 -0.11 21.62
CA VAL A 434 -3.68 0.80 20.49
C VAL A 434 -4.31 2.17 20.71
N PHE A 435 -5.34 2.25 21.53
CA PHE A 435 -6.04 3.50 21.81
C PHE A 435 -6.26 3.66 23.32
N PRO A 436 -5.50 4.54 23.99
CA PRO A 436 -5.65 4.78 25.41
C PRO A 436 -7.10 5.13 25.75
N ALA A 437 -7.64 4.54 26.83
CA ALA A 437 -9.02 4.75 27.24
C ALA A 437 -9.36 6.24 27.39
N ILE A 438 -8.40 7.03 27.88
CA ILE A 438 -8.53 8.48 27.98
C ILE A 438 -8.73 9.15 26.61
N ALA A 439 -8.05 8.69 25.56
CA ALA A 439 -8.23 9.21 24.22
C ALA A 439 -9.63 8.88 23.65
N LYS A 440 -10.13 7.66 23.92
CA LYS A 440 -11.50 7.27 23.55
C LYS A 440 -12.54 8.18 24.22
N ILE A 441 -12.37 8.44 25.53
CA ILE A 441 -13.27 9.32 26.30
C ILE A 441 -13.24 10.75 25.75
N VAL A 442 -12.06 11.30 25.46
CA VAL A 442 -11.94 12.67 24.91
C VAL A 442 -12.58 12.76 23.52
N LEU A 443 -12.40 11.75 22.67
CA LEU A 443 -13.05 11.70 21.35
C LEU A 443 -14.58 11.61 21.48
N LEU A 444 -15.08 10.72 22.34
CA LEU A 444 -16.52 10.58 22.58
C LEU A 444 -17.12 11.86 23.14
N ALA A 445 -16.47 12.48 24.12
CA ALA A 445 -16.89 13.76 24.68
C ALA A 445 -16.90 14.87 23.62
N SER A 446 -15.89 14.90 22.75
CA SER A 446 -15.82 15.84 21.63
C SER A 446 -16.95 15.60 20.61
N MET A 447 -17.31 14.34 20.37
CA MET A 447 -18.45 13.99 19.52
C MET A 447 -19.77 14.48 20.12
N LEU A 448 -20.04 14.15 21.38
CA LEU A 448 -21.25 14.58 22.09
C LEU A 448 -21.33 16.11 22.15
N LEU A 449 -20.21 16.78 22.41
CA LEU A 449 -20.13 18.25 22.41
C LEU A 449 -20.43 18.83 21.02
N ALA A 450 -19.83 18.28 19.96
CA ALA A 450 -20.09 18.73 18.59
C ALA A 450 -21.55 18.51 18.17
N ILE A 451 -22.21 17.42 18.62
CA ILE A 451 -23.65 17.19 18.43
C ILE A 451 -24.47 18.23 19.20
N GLY A 452 -24.20 18.38 20.50
CA GLY A 452 -24.93 19.30 21.38
C GLY A 452 -24.86 20.75 20.91
N LEU A 453 -23.69 21.17 20.43
CA LEU A 453 -23.48 22.51 19.84
C LEU A 453 -24.16 22.70 18.48
N HIS A 454 -24.57 21.64 17.76
CA HIS A 454 -25.42 21.75 16.56
C HIS A 454 -26.91 21.85 16.89
N GLY A 455 -27.32 21.37 18.08
CA GLY A 455 -28.70 21.39 18.52
C GLY A 455 -29.20 22.83 18.70
N GLY A 456 -28.77 23.53 19.73
CA GLY A 456 -29.51 24.73 20.16
C GLY A 456 -30.93 24.37 20.66
N ALA A 457 -31.56 25.28 21.40
CA ALA A 457 -32.76 25.00 22.19
C ALA A 457 -34.04 24.64 21.38
N GLY A 458 -34.00 24.69 20.03
CA GLY A 458 -35.15 24.41 19.15
C GLY A 458 -35.01 23.19 18.23
N ALA A 459 -34.03 22.31 18.45
CA ALA A 459 -33.55 21.36 17.42
C ALA A 459 -33.82 19.88 17.67
N PHE A 460 -34.95 19.54 18.29
CA PHE A 460 -35.34 18.13 18.48
C PHE A 460 -35.34 17.34 17.14
N TRP A 461 -35.73 17.98 16.03
CA TRP A 461 -35.76 17.34 14.71
C TRP A 461 -34.40 17.22 14.01
N ARG A 462 -33.36 17.94 14.45
CA ARG A 462 -32.01 17.84 13.87
C ARG A 462 -31.19 16.71 14.46
N LEU A 463 -31.50 16.32 15.71
CA LEU A 463 -30.75 15.30 16.43
C LEU A 463 -30.73 13.95 15.70
N PRO A 464 -31.85 13.40 15.18
CA PRO A 464 -31.83 12.14 14.43
C PRO A 464 -30.97 12.21 13.16
N ALA A 465 -31.00 13.33 12.44
CA ALA A 465 -30.20 13.54 11.24
C ALA A 465 -28.69 13.63 11.57
N ALA A 466 -28.34 14.35 12.64
CA ALA A 466 -26.96 14.44 13.10
C ALA A 466 -26.43 13.08 13.59
N VAL A 467 -27.23 12.34 14.37
CA VAL A 467 -26.91 10.98 14.81
C VAL A 467 -26.77 10.05 13.63
N GLY A 468 -27.69 10.09 12.65
CA GLY A 468 -27.63 9.28 11.44
C GLY A 468 -26.39 9.57 10.59
N LEU A 469 -25.99 10.84 10.45
CA LEU A 469 -24.77 11.22 9.74
C LEU A 469 -23.51 10.76 10.48
N LEU A 470 -23.49 10.84 11.82
CA LEU A 470 -22.36 10.33 12.61
C LEU A 470 -22.27 8.82 12.60
N ALA A 471 -23.42 8.15 12.70
CA ALA A 471 -23.51 6.71 12.52
C ALA A 471 -22.99 6.35 11.12
N LEU A 472 -23.35 7.07 10.07
CA LEU A 472 -22.80 6.84 8.73
C LEU A 472 -21.26 7.01 8.71
N MET A 473 -20.72 8.03 9.36
CA MET A 473 -19.27 8.27 9.38
C MET A 473 -18.46 7.21 10.13
N VAL A 474 -19.04 6.59 11.17
CA VAL A 474 -18.37 5.57 11.98
C VAL A 474 -18.68 4.17 11.47
N LEU A 475 -19.94 3.92 11.10
CA LEU A 475 -20.43 2.60 10.69
C LEU A 475 -20.12 2.30 9.22
N ALA A 476 -20.14 3.29 8.31
CA ALA A 476 -19.87 3.01 6.89
C ALA A 476 -18.46 2.45 6.66
N PRO A 477 -17.39 2.98 7.28
CA PRO A 477 -16.07 2.36 7.19
C PRO A 477 -16.04 0.92 7.70
N THR A 478 -16.71 0.62 8.82
CA THR A 478 -16.81 -0.75 9.36
C THR A 478 -17.66 -1.68 8.49
N LEU A 479 -18.72 -1.15 7.85
CA LEU A 479 -19.54 -1.91 6.90
C LEU A 479 -18.76 -2.24 5.64
N VAL A 480 -17.99 -1.29 5.12
CA VAL A 480 -17.13 -1.51 3.95
C VAL A 480 -16.01 -2.50 4.29
N ALA A 481 -15.40 -2.38 5.47
CA ALA A 481 -14.37 -3.31 5.95
C ALA A 481 -14.88 -4.75 6.13
N SER A 482 -16.18 -4.94 6.30
CA SER A 482 -16.80 -6.26 6.44
C SER A 482 -17.30 -6.86 5.12
N LEU A 483 -17.18 -6.14 4.00
CA LEU A 483 -17.55 -6.67 2.70
C LEU A 483 -16.58 -7.79 2.27
N PRO A 484 -17.10 -8.92 1.75
CA PRO A 484 -16.31 -10.09 1.36
C PRO A 484 -15.10 -9.81 0.47
N TRP A 485 -15.25 -8.89 -0.47
CA TRP A 485 -14.21 -8.53 -1.44
C TRP A 485 -13.10 -7.65 -0.86
N VAL A 486 -13.23 -7.15 0.38
CA VAL A 486 -12.17 -6.37 1.04
C VAL A 486 -11.09 -7.29 1.66
N GLY A 487 -11.32 -8.60 1.67
CA GLY A 487 -10.39 -9.61 2.18
C GLY A 487 -10.27 -9.58 3.71
N GLU A 488 -9.56 -10.56 4.28
CA GLU A 488 -9.36 -10.73 5.73
C GLU A 488 -8.48 -9.65 6.40
N ALA A 489 -8.44 -8.42 5.88
CA ALA A 489 -7.65 -7.32 6.43
C ALA A 489 -8.55 -6.27 7.11
N PRO A 490 -9.04 -6.53 8.34
CA PRO A 490 -9.87 -5.62 9.13
C PRO A 490 -9.27 -4.22 9.43
N PRO A 491 -7.94 -3.99 9.49
CA PRO A 491 -7.47 -2.67 9.93
C PRO A 491 -7.57 -1.56 8.88
N GLY A 492 -7.56 -1.88 7.58
CA GLY A 492 -7.56 -0.85 6.54
C GLY A 492 -8.78 0.07 6.61
N GLY A 493 -9.95 -0.49 6.93
CA GLY A 493 -11.19 0.27 7.08
C GLY A 493 -11.19 1.22 8.29
N LEU A 494 -10.34 0.99 9.28
CA LEU A 494 -10.29 1.81 10.50
C LEU A 494 -9.57 3.15 10.29
N ILE A 495 -8.65 3.23 9.31
CA ILE A 495 -7.95 4.47 8.93
C ILE A 495 -8.97 5.57 8.61
N ALA A 496 -10.07 5.19 7.97
CA ALA A 496 -11.15 6.09 7.63
C ALA A 496 -11.85 6.73 8.83
N VAL A 497 -11.77 6.13 10.03
CA VAL A 497 -12.35 6.67 11.27
C VAL A 497 -11.51 7.83 11.82
N ALA A 498 -10.21 7.89 11.49
CA ALA A 498 -9.31 8.96 11.93
C ALA A 498 -9.81 10.35 11.50
N ALA A 499 -10.22 10.48 10.24
CA ALA A 499 -10.68 11.75 9.68
C ALA A 499 -11.96 12.29 10.34
N PRO A 500 -13.07 11.53 10.44
CA PRO A 500 -14.24 11.90 11.23
C PRO A 500 -13.90 12.35 12.65
N MET A 501 -13.08 11.60 13.37
CA MET A 501 -12.75 11.89 14.77
C MET A 501 -11.97 13.20 14.91
N ALA A 502 -10.92 13.38 14.10
CA ALA A 502 -10.15 14.62 14.08
C ALA A 502 -11.03 15.83 13.69
N CYS A 503 -11.93 15.64 12.72
CA CYS A 503 -12.90 16.66 12.30
C CYS A 503 -13.86 17.05 13.42
N MET A 504 -14.38 16.09 14.20
CA MET A 504 -15.31 16.36 15.29
C MET A 504 -14.66 17.18 16.40
N VAL A 505 -13.41 16.88 16.77
CA VAL A 505 -12.63 17.69 17.72
C VAL A 505 -12.45 19.11 17.18
N ALA A 506 -12.02 19.25 15.92
CA ALA A 506 -11.82 20.56 15.29
C ALA A 506 -13.13 21.37 15.22
N MET A 507 -14.26 20.73 14.89
CA MET A 507 -15.57 21.38 14.87
C MET A 507 -16.00 21.87 16.26
N ALA A 508 -15.80 21.06 17.30
CA ALA A 508 -16.10 21.46 18.67
C ALA A 508 -15.27 22.69 19.06
N MET A 509 -13.98 22.70 18.74
CA MET A 509 -13.07 23.83 18.99
C MET A 509 -13.47 25.11 18.27
N GLU A 510 -13.89 25.02 17.02
CA GLU A 510 -14.28 26.18 16.22
C GLU A 510 -15.47 26.90 16.86
N ARG A 511 -16.39 26.12 17.43
CA ARG A 511 -17.69 26.62 17.91
C ARG A 511 -17.74 27.14 19.32
N LEU A 512 -16.77 26.81 20.17
CA LEU A 512 -16.80 27.29 21.54
C LEU A 512 -16.72 28.82 21.58
N PRO A 513 -17.71 29.52 22.17
CA PRO A 513 -17.78 30.98 22.12
C PRO A 513 -16.69 31.61 22.99
N ARG A 514 -16.47 31.05 24.19
CA ARG A 514 -15.56 31.61 25.18
C ARG A 514 -14.11 31.27 24.84
N PRO A 515 -13.18 32.24 24.86
CA PRO A 515 -11.76 31.99 24.56
C PRO A 515 -11.12 31.01 25.55
N GLY A 516 -11.52 31.03 26.83
CA GLY A 516 -11.03 30.08 27.83
C GLY A 516 -11.35 28.62 27.49
N GLN A 517 -12.60 28.33 27.12
CA GLN A 517 -13.02 26.98 26.71
C GLN A 517 -12.26 26.49 25.48
N ARG A 518 -11.97 27.40 24.54
CA ARG A 518 -11.17 27.10 23.34
C ARG A 518 -9.75 26.73 23.69
N ARG A 519 -9.11 27.45 24.61
CA ARG A 519 -7.76 27.13 25.11
C ARG A 519 -7.72 25.77 25.80
N VAL A 520 -8.73 25.45 26.61
CA VAL A 520 -8.84 24.14 27.26
C VAL A 520 -8.96 23.02 26.22
N LEU A 521 -9.87 23.15 25.25
CA LEU A 521 -10.04 22.12 24.23
C LEU A 521 -8.83 22.02 23.28
N ALA A 522 -8.14 23.13 23.01
CA ALA A 522 -6.86 23.11 22.30
C ALA A 522 -5.77 22.37 23.09
N GLY A 523 -5.71 22.58 24.40
CA GLY A 523 -4.81 21.84 25.29
C GLY A 523 -5.12 20.34 25.28
N LEU A 524 -6.40 19.95 25.32
CA LEU A 524 -6.83 18.55 25.20
C LEU A 524 -6.49 17.97 23.82
N GLY A 525 -6.70 18.72 22.74
CA GLY A 525 -6.32 18.30 21.39
C GLY A 525 -4.81 18.09 21.26
N LEU A 526 -4.00 18.98 21.84
CA LEU A 526 -2.54 18.83 21.87
C LEU A 526 -2.12 17.63 22.72
N ALA A 527 -2.76 17.41 23.87
CA ALA A 527 -2.51 16.24 24.71
C ALA A 527 -2.83 14.94 23.95
N LEU A 528 -3.92 14.90 23.17
CA LEU A 528 -4.22 13.78 22.28
C LEU A 528 -3.13 13.56 21.24
N VAL A 529 -2.64 14.63 20.58
CA VAL A 529 -1.53 14.52 19.63
C VAL A 529 -0.29 13.91 20.30
N VAL A 530 0.08 14.38 21.49
CA VAL A 530 1.22 13.83 22.25
C VAL A 530 1.02 12.36 22.59
N ILE A 531 -0.16 11.98 23.09
CA ILE A 531 -0.51 10.59 23.38
C ILE A 531 -0.38 9.75 22.11
N PHE A 532 -0.92 10.23 20.99
CA PHE A 532 -0.87 9.47 19.76
C PHE A 532 0.55 9.32 19.20
N VAL A 533 1.37 10.38 19.26
CA VAL A 533 2.79 10.32 18.90
C VAL A 533 3.52 9.29 19.76
N PHE A 534 3.24 9.24 21.06
CA PHE A 534 3.82 8.25 21.96
C PHE A 534 3.40 6.83 21.57
N GLU A 535 2.11 6.61 21.32
CA GLU A 535 1.60 5.30 20.91
C GLU A 535 2.16 4.83 19.56
N GLN A 536 2.31 5.74 18.60
CA GLN A 536 2.92 5.44 17.31
C GLN A 536 4.39 5.05 17.47
N ASN A 537 5.16 5.82 18.23
CA ASN A 537 6.55 5.47 18.51
C ASN A 537 6.67 4.14 19.28
N ARG A 538 5.79 3.88 20.24
CA ARG A 538 5.74 2.60 20.96
C ARG A 538 5.48 1.43 20.01
N ALA A 539 4.55 1.59 19.07
CA ALA A 539 4.26 0.60 18.03
C ALA A 539 5.46 0.36 17.11
N SER A 540 6.10 1.43 16.63
CA SER A 540 7.29 1.36 15.77
C SER A 540 8.48 0.71 16.46
N VAL A 541 8.79 1.10 17.71
CA VAL A 541 9.86 0.49 18.51
C VAL A 541 9.59 -1.00 18.73
N THR A 542 8.36 -1.36 19.07
CA THR A 542 7.98 -2.78 19.24
C THR A 542 8.20 -3.56 17.95
N THR A 543 7.82 -2.99 16.80
CA THR A 543 8.04 -3.59 15.48
C THR A 543 9.52 -3.76 15.16
N ILE A 544 10.36 -2.75 15.43
CA ILE A 544 11.82 -2.83 15.28
C ILE A 544 12.39 -3.98 16.12
N LEU A 545 12.01 -4.06 17.39
CA LEU A 545 12.53 -5.07 18.31
C LEU A 545 12.13 -6.48 17.87
N LEU A 546 10.89 -6.67 17.41
CA LEU A 546 10.42 -7.94 16.85
C LEU A 546 11.21 -8.32 15.59
N ASN A 547 11.44 -7.39 14.68
CA ASN A 547 12.21 -7.63 13.47
C ASN A 547 13.68 -7.98 13.76
N ARG A 548 14.34 -7.21 14.64
CA ARG A 548 15.72 -7.49 15.05
C ARG A 548 15.85 -8.86 15.72
N ARG A 549 14.88 -9.22 16.56
CA ARG A 549 14.81 -10.55 17.17
C ARG A 549 14.69 -11.62 16.09
N ASP A 550 13.69 -11.52 15.22
CA ASP A 550 13.40 -12.54 14.19
C ASP A 550 14.59 -12.73 13.25
N LEU A 551 15.26 -11.63 12.86
CA LEU A 551 16.49 -11.67 12.06
C LEU A 551 17.64 -12.32 12.84
N SER A 552 17.87 -11.94 14.10
CA SER A 552 18.91 -12.56 14.93
C SER A 552 18.69 -14.06 15.14
N ILE A 553 17.44 -14.50 15.24
CA ILE A 553 17.07 -15.92 15.34
C ILE A 553 17.44 -16.63 14.03
N ALA A 554 17.02 -16.07 12.88
CA ALA A 554 17.31 -16.64 11.57
C ALA A 554 18.82 -16.71 11.28
N THR A 555 19.57 -15.63 11.53
CA THR A 555 21.03 -15.60 11.31
C THR A 555 21.75 -16.62 12.19
N ARG A 556 21.44 -16.69 13.49
CA ARG A 556 22.08 -17.68 14.39
C ARG A 556 21.78 -19.12 13.96
N MET A 557 20.59 -19.38 13.43
CA MET A 557 20.24 -20.70 12.90
C MET A 557 21.05 -21.01 11.65
N LEU A 558 21.13 -20.06 10.73
CA LEU A 558 21.93 -20.23 9.54
C LEU A 558 23.40 -20.46 9.88
N ASP A 559 23.99 -19.67 10.78
CA ASP A 559 25.37 -19.82 11.23
C ASP A 559 25.62 -21.22 11.79
N ARG A 560 24.68 -21.77 12.55
CA ARG A 560 24.77 -23.15 13.05
C ARG A 560 24.67 -24.20 11.95
N ILE A 561 23.77 -23.99 10.98
CA ILE A 561 23.62 -24.87 9.82
C ILE A 561 24.90 -24.85 8.96
N THR A 562 25.52 -23.69 8.77
CA THR A 562 26.71 -23.56 7.92
C THR A 562 27.99 -24.01 8.63
N GLN A 563 28.09 -23.82 9.95
CA GLN A 563 29.29 -24.18 10.72
C GLN A 563 29.34 -25.65 11.14
N SER A 564 28.20 -26.34 11.26
CA SER A 564 28.22 -27.73 11.72
C SER A 564 28.59 -28.71 10.59
N PRO A 565 29.64 -29.53 10.77
CA PRO A 565 30.08 -30.50 9.76
C PRO A 565 29.00 -31.51 9.37
N ALA A 566 28.02 -31.75 10.24
CA ALA A 566 26.88 -32.63 9.98
C ALA A 566 26.03 -32.15 8.78
N TYR A 567 26.13 -30.87 8.41
CA TYR A 567 25.39 -30.29 7.29
C TYR A 567 26.19 -30.17 6.00
N ALA A 568 27.52 -30.38 6.04
CA ALA A 568 28.38 -30.32 4.86
C ALA A 568 27.89 -31.22 3.69
N PRO A 569 27.37 -32.44 3.91
CA PRO A 569 26.84 -33.30 2.84
C PRO A 569 25.59 -32.75 2.13
N PHE A 570 24.90 -31.77 2.72
CA PHE A 570 23.62 -31.23 2.22
C PHE A 570 23.76 -29.89 1.49
N THR A 571 24.96 -29.32 1.46
CA THR A 571 25.29 -28.06 0.76
C THR A 571 25.03 -28.12 -0.76
N GLY A 572 24.88 -29.31 -1.34
CA GLY A 572 24.48 -29.53 -2.74
C GLY A 572 22.97 -29.72 -2.98
N ARG A 573 22.13 -29.73 -1.94
CA ARG A 573 20.68 -29.96 -2.06
C ARG A 573 19.93 -28.65 -2.28
N LYS A 574 18.87 -28.71 -3.09
CA LYS A 574 18.05 -27.54 -3.46
C LYS A 574 17.07 -27.08 -2.38
N THR A 575 16.76 -27.90 -1.37
CA THR A 575 15.71 -27.61 -0.39
C THR A 575 16.08 -28.08 1.02
N VAL A 576 15.76 -27.29 2.05
CA VAL A 576 15.96 -27.58 3.48
C VAL A 576 14.67 -27.28 4.25
N ASP A 577 14.09 -28.26 4.94
CA ASP A 577 12.86 -28.10 5.74
C ASP A 577 13.15 -27.81 7.22
N VAL A 578 13.14 -26.53 7.61
CA VAL A 578 13.24 -26.12 9.02
C VAL A 578 11.92 -26.44 9.74
N VAL A 579 11.96 -27.15 10.88
CA VAL A 579 10.73 -27.44 11.66
C VAL A 579 10.84 -26.82 13.03
N VAL A 580 10.00 -25.83 13.27
CA VAL A 580 9.91 -25.17 14.57
C VAL A 580 9.04 -26.03 15.49
N VAL A 581 9.61 -26.44 16.63
CA VAL A 581 8.89 -27.18 17.67
C VAL A 581 8.63 -26.24 18.83
N GLY A 582 7.39 -25.79 18.94
CA GLY A 582 6.89 -25.03 20.06
C GLY A 582 5.47 -25.45 20.36
N GLU A 583 4.98 -25.12 21.56
CA GLU A 583 3.57 -25.25 21.86
C GLU A 583 2.82 -24.33 20.88
N ARG A 584 2.00 -24.92 20.00
CA ARG A 584 1.10 -24.16 19.15
C ARG A 584 0.17 -23.43 20.12
N LEU A 585 0.35 -22.12 20.28
CA LEU A 585 -0.52 -21.29 21.14
C LEU A 585 -1.97 -21.22 20.62
N GLU A 586 -2.34 -22.03 19.64
CA GLU A 586 -3.72 -22.19 19.19
C GLU A 586 -4.55 -22.78 20.33
N GLY A 587 -5.39 -21.92 20.92
CA GLY A 587 -6.22 -22.25 22.10
C GLY A 587 -5.83 -21.46 23.35
N ARG A 588 -4.60 -20.93 23.43
CA ARG A 588 -4.18 -19.99 24.49
C ARG A 588 -4.30 -18.54 24.00
N TYR A 589 -5.54 -18.11 23.79
CA TYR A 589 -5.90 -16.73 23.44
C TYR A 589 -5.70 -15.73 24.60
N ASP A 590 -5.35 -16.23 25.78
CA ASP A 590 -4.94 -15.49 26.96
C ASP A 590 -3.57 -14.80 26.76
N LEU A 591 -2.66 -15.31 25.93
CA LEU A 591 -1.38 -14.65 25.66
C LEU A 591 -1.48 -13.69 24.46
N GLY A 592 -2.10 -12.53 24.69
CA GLY A 592 -2.32 -11.48 23.68
C GLY A 592 -1.01 -10.98 23.05
N ARG A 593 -0.99 -10.82 21.72
CA ARG A 593 0.06 -10.01 21.08
C ARG A 593 -0.20 -8.53 21.35
N ALA A 594 0.85 -7.72 21.31
CA ALA A 594 0.70 -6.35 20.79
C ALA A 594 0.09 -6.44 19.37
N PHE A 595 -1.08 -5.84 19.16
CA PHE A 595 -1.83 -5.81 17.88
C PHE A 595 -2.54 -7.12 17.43
N ALA A 596 -2.69 -8.16 18.28
CA ALA A 596 -3.51 -9.35 17.95
C ALA A 596 -5.04 -9.18 17.83
N PRO A 597 -5.72 -8.20 18.46
CA PRO A 597 -7.15 -8.35 18.72
C PRO A 597 -8.04 -8.14 17.49
N LEU A 598 -7.49 -7.75 16.34
CA LEU A 598 -8.25 -7.57 15.10
C LEU A 598 -8.61 -8.88 14.39
N TYR A 599 -8.10 -10.03 14.83
CA TYR A 599 -8.35 -11.35 14.22
C TYR A 599 -9.17 -12.28 15.14
N GLY A 600 -10.36 -11.83 15.55
CA GLY A 600 -11.55 -12.67 15.84
C GLY A 600 -11.36 -13.98 16.65
N GLY A 601 -10.54 -14.00 17.69
CA GLY A 601 -10.46 -15.14 18.63
C GLY A 601 -11.53 -15.06 19.74
N PRO A 602 -12.06 -16.19 20.23
CA PRO A 602 -13.09 -16.22 21.28
C PRO A 602 -12.59 -15.61 22.61
N SER A 603 -13.48 -14.88 23.27
CA SER A 603 -13.28 -14.09 24.49
C SER A 603 -13.00 -14.96 25.74
N GLY A 604 -11.72 -15.15 26.06
CA GLY A 604 -11.27 -15.59 27.39
C GLY A 604 -10.70 -14.43 28.22
N PRO A 605 -10.65 -14.53 29.56
CA PRO A 605 -10.04 -13.51 30.43
C PRO A 605 -8.55 -13.35 30.10
N ARG A 606 -8.12 -12.10 29.86
CA ARG A 606 -6.74 -11.75 29.47
C ARG A 606 -5.89 -11.42 30.71
N PRO A 607 -4.64 -11.89 30.80
CA PRO A 607 -3.70 -11.52 31.85
C PRO A 607 -3.27 -10.05 31.71
N GLU A 608 -3.10 -9.37 32.84
CA GLU A 608 -2.96 -7.92 32.98
C GLU A 608 -1.61 -7.32 32.52
N SER A 609 -0.72 -8.07 31.87
CA SER A 609 0.51 -7.49 31.33
C SER A 609 0.92 -8.10 29.99
N GLU A 610 0.97 -7.27 28.94
CA GLU A 610 1.59 -7.61 27.65
C GLU A 610 3.10 -7.88 27.79
N LEU A 611 3.72 -7.48 28.89
CA LEU A 611 5.08 -7.86 29.28
C LEU A 611 5.20 -9.35 29.67
N GLY A 612 4.09 -10.02 30.04
CA GLY A 612 4.06 -11.45 30.35
C GLY A 612 3.91 -12.37 29.13
N CYS A 613 3.55 -11.80 27.97
CA CYS A 613 3.55 -12.53 26.71
C CYS A 613 4.98 -12.52 26.17
N GLY A 614 5.79 -13.45 26.67
CA GLY A 614 7.23 -13.46 26.51
C GLY A 614 7.75 -13.22 25.08
N VAL A 615 9.03 -12.88 25.04
CA VAL A 615 9.95 -12.58 23.93
C VAL A 615 9.89 -13.53 22.73
N PHE A 616 9.02 -14.54 22.67
CA PHE A 616 9.05 -15.63 21.71
C PHE A 616 7.80 -15.86 20.86
N ASN A 617 6.84 -14.92 20.79
CA ASN A 617 5.78 -15.00 19.77
C ASN A 617 6.37 -14.65 18.37
N CYS A 618 7.12 -15.58 17.79
CA CYS A 618 7.66 -15.48 16.44
C CYS A 618 6.62 -16.03 15.45
N ARG A 619 6.15 -15.17 14.53
CA ARG A 619 5.25 -15.63 13.48
C ARG A 619 6.08 -16.50 12.54
N ILE A 620 5.74 -17.79 12.39
CA ILE A 620 6.49 -18.68 11.50
C ILE A 620 6.59 -18.12 10.07
N SER A 621 5.59 -17.38 9.61
CA SER A 621 5.67 -16.68 8.32
C SER A 621 6.79 -15.63 8.24
N ARG A 622 7.09 -14.93 9.34
CA ARG A 622 8.22 -13.99 9.41
C ARG A 622 9.55 -14.71 9.45
N LEU A 623 9.63 -15.80 10.20
CA LEU A 623 10.83 -16.63 10.23
C LEU A 623 11.10 -17.26 8.86
N ALA A 624 10.07 -17.76 8.18
CA ALA A 624 10.14 -18.28 6.81
C ALA A 624 10.61 -17.21 5.81
N ALA A 625 10.07 -15.99 5.90
CA ALA A 625 10.53 -14.87 5.10
C ALA A 625 12.02 -14.55 5.37
N ALA A 626 12.44 -14.55 6.64
CA ALA A 626 13.84 -14.33 7.00
C ALA A 626 14.77 -15.42 6.44
N PHE A 627 14.37 -16.69 6.47
CA PHE A 627 15.14 -17.78 5.84
C PHE A 627 15.20 -17.68 4.31
N GLY A 628 14.10 -17.25 3.67
CA GLY A 628 14.08 -16.98 2.23
C GLY A 628 15.13 -15.93 1.82
N LEU A 629 15.35 -14.91 2.64
CA LEU A 629 16.32 -13.85 2.38
C LEU A 629 17.77 -14.31 2.50
N ILE A 630 18.05 -15.18 3.45
CA ILE A 630 19.40 -15.68 3.70
C ILE A 630 19.77 -16.78 2.68
N SER A 631 18.79 -17.33 1.95
CA SER A 631 19.05 -18.31 0.90
C SER A 631 19.80 -17.72 -0.29
N GLU A 632 21.13 -17.84 -0.28
CA GLU A 632 21.94 -17.54 -1.45
C GLU A 632 21.69 -18.61 -2.53
N ASN A 633 20.77 -18.36 -3.47
CA ASN A 633 20.59 -18.94 -4.81
C ASN A 633 20.66 -20.46 -5.03
N ARG A 634 20.86 -21.29 -3.99
CA ARG A 634 21.08 -22.74 -4.13
C ARG A 634 20.26 -23.61 -3.19
N VAL A 635 19.69 -23.06 -2.12
CA VAL A 635 18.94 -23.82 -1.10
C VAL A 635 17.66 -23.09 -0.70
N THR A 636 16.50 -23.61 -1.11
CA THR A 636 15.19 -23.10 -0.65
C THR A 636 14.89 -23.63 0.75
N TYR A 637 14.65 -22.74 1.71
CA TYR A 637 14.23 -23.14 3.05
C TYR A 637 12.70 -23.18 3.14
N ALA A 638 12.12 -24.29 3.57
CA ALA A 638 10.70 -24.39 3.92
C ALA A 638 10.57 -24.46 5.45
N VAL A 639 9.66 -23.70 6.05
CA VAL A 639 9.47 -23.68 7.52
C VAL A 639 8.13 -24.29 7.91
N HIS A 640 8.16 -25.30 8.77
CA HIS A 640 6.99 -26.05 9.24
C HIS A 640 6.81 -25.93 10.76
N ILE A 641 5.58 -26.12 11.26
CA ILE A 641 5.25 -26.09 12.69
C ILE A 641 4.89 -27.50 13.12
N TRP A 642 5.48 -28.01 14.20
CA TRP A 642 5.02 -29.29 14.75
C TRP A 642 3.57 -29.23 15.26
N PRO A 643 2.71 -30.23 14.98
CA PRO A 643 2.99 -31.51 14.31
C PRO A 643 2.77 -31.51 12.78
N SER A 644 2.43 -30.35 12.20
CA SER A 644 2.25 -30.16 10.76
C SER A 644 3.58 -30.27 10.02
N LEU A 645 4.00 -31.51 9.78
CA LEU A 645 5.15 -31.86 8.95
C LEU A 645 4.72 -32.11 7.50
N PRO A 646 5.62 -31.92 6.51
CA PRO A 646 5.33 -32.25 5.13
C PRO A 646 4.95 -33.73 4.99
N ALA A 647 4.13 -34.04 3.98
CA ALA A 647 3.61 -35.39 3.74
C ALA A 647 4.72 -36.43 3.49
N THR A 648 5.93 -35.97 3.16
CA THR A 648 7.13 -36.78 2.97
C THR A 648 7.66 -37.39 4.27
N VAL A 649 7.23 -36.90 5.45
CA VAL A 649 7.63 -37.47 6.75
C VAL A 649 6.62 -38.54 7.18
N THR A 650 7.07 -39.79 7.25
CA THR A 650 6.25 -40.96 7.59
C THR A 650 5.78 -40.93 9.05
N VAL A 651 4.70 -41.67 9.36
CA VAL A 651 4.16 -41.75 10.73
C VAL A 651 5.20 -42.25 11.73
N ALA A 652 5.96 -43.29 11.37
CA ALA A 652 7.03 -43.82 12.21
C ALA A 652 8.15 -42.79 12.46
N GLU A 653 8.49 -41.97 11.46
CA GLU A 653 9.46 -40.88 11.62
C GLU A 653 8.94 -39.77 12.53
N ARG A 654 7.63 -39.46 12.47
CA ARG A 654 6.97 -38.52 13.38
C ARG A 654 6.99 -39.05 14.81
N GLU A 655 6.60 -40.30 15.02
CA GLU A 655 6.62 -40.94 16.34
C GLU A 655 8.04 -41.01 16.91
N GLY A 656 9.04 -41.34 16.08
CA GLY A 656 10.45 -41.31 16.46
C GLY A 656 10.97 -39.90 16.76
N LEU A 657 10.42 -38.85 16.12
CA LEU A 657 10.74 -37.45 16.47
C LEU A 657 10.14 -37.09 17.82
N ALA A 658 8.86 -37.40 18.03
CA ALA A 658 8.15 -37.14 19.28
C ALA A 658 8.83 -37.84 20.46
N ALA A 659 9.26 -39.09 20.27
CA ALA A 659 9.99 -39.85 21.28
C ALA A 659 11.36 -39.22 21.60
N ARG A 660 12.11 -38.75 20.60
CA ARG A 660 13.40 -38.07 20.81
C ARG A 660 13.24 -36.71 21.49
N ILE A 661 12.22 -35.95 21.12
CA ILE A 661 11.86 -34.70 21.79
C ILE A 661 11.51 -34.97 23.25
N GLY A 662 10.72 -36.02 23.53
CA GLY A 662 10.36 -36.41 24.90
C GLY A 662 11.53 -36.95 25.73
N ALA A 663 12.49 -37.63 25.09
CA ALA A 663 13.68 -38.19 25.75
C ALA A 663 14.77 -37.14 26.01
N ALA A 664 14.82 -36.07 25.21
CA ALA A 664 15.74 -34.95 25.39
C ALA A 664 15.30 -34.05 26.56
N HIS A 665 15.46 -34.53 27.79
CA HIS A 665 15.42 -33.69 28.99
C HIS A 665 16.61 -34.04 29.91
N PRO A 666 17.43 -33.07 30.39
CA PRO A 666 17.17 -31.64 30.40
C PRO A 666 18.02 -30.82 29.41
N TRP A 667 17.39 -29.74 28.97
CA TRP A 667 17.92 -28.49 28.42
C TRP A 667 19.44 -28.23 28.56
N PRO A 668 20.12 -27.65 27.54
CA PRO A 668 19.68 -27.29 26.19
C PRO A 668 20.37 -28.20 25.14
N ALA A 669 19.63 -29.08 24.47
CA ALA A 669 20.17 -29.79 23.30
C ALA A 669 19.56 -29.19 22.01
N PRO A 670 20.32 -28.38 21.26
CA PRO A 670 19.90 -27.87 19.96
C PRO A 670 20.23 -28.89 18.87
N ASP A 671 19.71 -30.11 18.97
CA ASP A 671 20.03 -31.14 17.99
C ASP A 671 18.98 -31.16 16.89
N ALA A 672 19.41 -30.82 15.67
CA ALA A 672 18.64 -31.03 14.46
C ALA A 672 18.57 -32.53 14.15
N VAL A 673 17.42 -32.97 13.65
CA VAL A 673 17.22 -34.35 13.22
C VAL A 673 17.16 -34.38 11.70
N VAL A 674 18.07 -35.12 11.07
CA VAL A 674 18.11 -35.25 9.61
C VAL A 674 17.21 -36.41 9.17
N TYR A 675 16.34 -36.18 8.18
CA TYR A 675 15.42 -37.19 7.65
C TYR A 675 15.47 -37.24 6.12
N GLY A 676 16.05 -38.31 5.56
CA GLY A 676 16.04 -38.55 4.12
C GLY A 676 16.61 -37.37 3.29
N GLN A 677 15.74 -36.69 2.52
CA GLN A 677 16.10 -35.52 1.72
C GLN A 677 16.00 -34.17 2.47
N SER A 678 15.42 -34.14 3.66
CA SER A 678 15.07 -32.94 4.43
C SER A 678 15.87 -32.82 5.74
N VAL A 679 16.25 -31.60 6.13
CA VAL A 679 17.01 -31.33 7.36
C VAL A 679 16.10 -30.61 8.36
N VAL A 680 15.65 -31.29 9.42
CA VAL A 680 14.75 -30.73 10.42
C VAL A 680 15.54 -30.07 11.55
N VAL A 681 15.54 -28.73 11.61
CA VAL A 681 16.20 -27.97 12.69
C VAL A 681 15.19 -27.61 13.79
N LEU A 682 15.36 -28.23 14.97
CA LEU A 682 14.55 -28.00 16.17
C LEU A 682 14.95 -26.72 16.90
N ILE A 683 13.96 -25.88 17.24
CA ILE A 683 14.14 -24.65 18.02
C ILE A 683 13.23 -24.75 19.24
N LEU A 684 13.79 -25.02 20.42
CA LEU A 684 13.02 -25.10 21.67
C LEU A 684 12.93 -23.72 22.34
N GLN A 685 11.70 -23.31 22.74
CA GLN A 685 11.42 -22.12 23.57
C GLN A 685 11.53 -22.44 25.08
N PRO A 686 11.89 -21.47 25.94
CA PRO A 686 12.09 -21.70 27.37
C PRO A 686 10.78 -22.09 28.07
N SER A 687 10.88 -23.00 29.06
CA SER A 687 9.80 -23.36 29.96
C SER A 687 9.48 -22.21 30.94
N ARG A 688 8.19 -21.85 31.02
CA ARG A 688 7.51 -20.98 32.00
C ARG A 688 8.27 -19.80 32.59
#